data_AF-A0A356J577-F1
#
_entry.id   AF-A0A356J577-F1
#
_cell.length_a   1.000
_cell.length_b   1.000
_cell.length_c   1.000
_cell.angle_alpha   90.00
_cell.angle_beta   90.00
_cell.angle_gamma   90.00
#
_symmetry.space_group_name_H-M   'P 1'
#
loop_
_entity.id
_entity.type
_entity.pdbx_description
1 polymer ?
#
loop_
_entity_poly.entity_id
_entity_poly.type
_entity_poly.pdbx_seq_one_letter_code
_entity_poly.pdbx_strand_id
1 'polypeptide(L)'
;MIERKRIGRRRLGCVLLSLAVAAAACAVEVPPEGMPLARQTHLYLLLGQPGADGLFGDDASWRKGPPFARRLMVYDADGTWQRACSRGIEFGRWLEFSGPLHTVGLVPCAVKGSTLADWRPGSPNFARAVRRIKAAMKDGILTGILWHGGGAAGSAEWFGETIAALRRAAGAGDVVVAVDGADPYAAEAAALVPNCRLVEPSGQPLWKRFANTLNSAADDDIVSRPVPFRAYHDGRLVRVQPARVSAFPFNWEWPGYQRPKGQTEIAYFISVSVEKPGKVTLELPGDVPTDVRIRPLGEPRRVTAAGNRLTVGVERPGQFSVELGEKGPTVYVFANPPFEYRHVPGEIYFGPGEHDVGVIAPTNGQTVCIDEGAIVYGTIYAYGVRDVKITGRGVIDASRLHRNPDAPSYKYVKDVLKLDDDSAARSLNCLTLYGCTNVTVEGVVMRDPARWTMLVRGHSSNIDIDNVKVVGAWRYCSDGIDITSSENVAVRNSFFRTFDDCIVLRATLEASGPTRNILVDNCVLWCDWGRALEIIYDGGTANPLVENVLYRNVKIVGVEGTACSIQSRSSLATVFRNIRYENLEVDFLPRWKAQYQARHDARFVREPQTENALASIWAARPKGHDGKPLPPVPGKEVLFERIAFDGVKVYGATNNVTVWVSETGPNQDLKDVTFRNIPDCVNVSRKFYENAK
;
A
#
# COMPACT_ATOMS: atom_id res chain seq x y z
N MET A 1 4.30 -68.80 24.55
CA MET A 1 5.75 -68.56 24.57
C MET A 1 6.00 -67.10 24.19
N ILE A 2 6.36 -66.28 25.18
CA ILE A 2 7.63 -65.49 25.27
C ILE A 2 7.55 -64.19 24.42
N GLU A 3 7.78 -62.96 24.88
CA GLU A 3 8.07 -62.35 26.19
C GLU A 3 7.83 -60.83 26.07
N ARG A 4 7.45 -60.19 27.17
CA ARG A 4 7.37 -58.72 27.34
C ARG A 4 8.67 -58.22 28.00
N LYS A 5 9.15 -57.02 27.64
CA LYS A 5 10.01 -56.21 28.52
C LYS A 5 9.43 -54.81 28.74
N ARG A 6 9.19 -54.52 30.03
CA ARG A 6 8.88 -53.23 30.68
C ARG A 6 10.15 -52.37 30.77
N ILE A 7 9.99 -51.05 30.96
CA ILE A 7 10.77 -50.23 31.92
C ILE A 7 9.96 -48.96 32.30
N GLY A 8 9.59 -48.86 33.59
CA GLY A 8 10.12 -47.93 34.59
C GLY A 8 9.88 -46.41 34.51
N ARG A 9 9.27 -45.86 35.57
CA ARG A 9 9.01 -44.43 35.86
C ARG A 9 9.91 -43.94 37.03
N ARG A 10 10.23 -42.62 37.01
CA ARG A 10 10.45 -41.64 38.12
C ARG A 10 11.88 -41.30 38.66
N ARG A 11 12.26 -40.04 38.37
CA ARG A 11 12.70 -38.86 39.19
C ARG A 11 13.70 -38.97 40.37
N LEU A 12 14.68 -38.03 40.33
CA LEU A 12 15.31 -37.12 41.35
C LEU A 12 16.86 -37.22 41.21
N GLY A 13 17.71 -36.20 41.29
CA GLY A 13 17.65 -34.75 41.50
C GLY A 13 19.11 -34.26 41.68
N CYS A 14 19.42 -33.05 41.17
CA CYS A 14 20.51 -32.10 41.49
C CYS A 14 22.00 -32.57 41.60
N VAL A 15 22.92 -31.91 40.87
CA VAL A 15 23.86 -30.85 41.37
C VAL A 15 24.56 -30.18 40.17
N LEU A 16 24.76 -28.86 40.30
CA LEU A 16 25.29 -27.86 39.38
C LEU A 16 26.81 -27.99 39.09
N LEU A 17 27.26 -27.65 37.87
CA LEU A 17 28.08 -26.45 37.60
C LEU A 17 28.30 -26.21 36.08
N SER A 18 27.76 -25.08 35.61
CA SER A 18 28.28 -24.11 34.61
C SER A 18 29.26 -24.54 33.50
N LEU A 19 28.84 -24.32 32.25
CA LEU A 19 29.65 -23.61 31.24
C LEU A 19 28.72 -22.93 30.22
N ALA A 20 28.85 -21.61 30.13
CA ALA A 20 28.04 -20.71 29.32
C ALA A 20 28.46 -20.76 27.83
N VAL A 21 27.48 -20.84 26.94
CA VAL A 21 27.59 -20.35 25.55
C VAL A 21 26.30 -19.60 25.27
N ALA A 22 26.44 -18.29 25.09
CA ALA A 22 25.35 -17.35 24.89
C ALA A 22 24.64 -17.62 23.54
N ALA A 23 23.36 -17.98 23.61
CA ALA A 23 22.46 -17.92 22.47
C ALA A 23 22.04 -16.45 22.28
N ALA A 24 22.55 -15.80 21.24
CA ALA A 24 22.02 -14.53 20.77
C ALA A 24 20.70 -14.78 20.01
N ALA A 25 19.63 -15.00 20.77
CA ALA A 25 18.29 -14.80 20.27
C ALA A 25 18.14 -13.30 19.94
N CYS A 26 17.70 -12.95 18.74
CA CYS A 26 17.14 -11.63 18.47
C CYS A 26 15.81 -11.50 19.22
N ALA A 27 15.89 -11.38 20.55
CA ALA A 27 14.86 -10.75 21.35
C ALA A 27 14.79 -9.30 20.88
N VAL A 28 13.58 -8.81 20.58
CA VAL A 28 13.35 -7.37 20.54
C VAL A 28 13.71 -6.87 21.93
N GLU A 29 14.86 -6.21 22.08
CA GLU A 29 15.26 -5.61 23.33
C GLU A 29 14.13 -4.68 23.78
N VAL A 30 13.54 -5.01 24.93
CA VAL A 30 12.70 -4.06 25.65
C VAL A 30 13.63 -2.91 26.01
N PRO A 31 13.33 -1.65 25.61
CA PRO A 31 14.18 -0.53 25.96
C PRO A 31 14.36 -0.50 27.49
N PRO A 32 15.59 -0.23 27.99
CA PRO A 32 15.87 -0.18 29.42
C PRO A 32 14.89 0.73 30.17
N GLU A 33 14.72 0.49 31.48
CA GLU A 33 13.92 1.37 32.34
C GLU A 33 14.43 2.83 32.21
N GLY A 34 13.63 3.71 31.59
CA GLY A 34 13.80 5.17 31.71
C GLY A 34 14.19 5.99 30.48
N MET A 35 14.14 5.51 29.22
CA MET A 35 14.37 6.43 28.07
C MET A 35 13.46 6.22 26.85
N PRO A 36 12.96 7.32 26.23
CA PRO A 36 12.55 7.34 24.85
C PRO A 36 13.77 7.42 23.92
N LEU A 37 13.87 6.50 22.94
CA LEU A 37 14.79 6.62 21.81
C LEU A 37 14.36 7.84 20.97
N ALA A 38 15.09 8.95 21.08
CA ALA A 38 14.69 10.32 20.78
C ALA A 38 14.30 10.70 19.32
N ARG A 39 13.88 9.76 18.47
CA ARG A 39 13.27 10.03 17.14
C ARG A 39 12.12 9.08 16.76
N GLN A 40 11.65 8.23 17.67
CA GLN A 40 10.55 7.28 17.45
C GLN A 40 9.37 7.47 18.42
N THR A 41 9.35 8.59 19.16
CA THR A 41 8.28 8.89 20.13
C THR A 41 7.27 9.87 19.54
N HIS A 42 6.02 9.45 19.43
CA HIS A 42 4.91 10.29 19.01
C HIS A 42 4.29 10.96 20.23
N LEU A 43 4.34 12.29 20.29
CA LEU A 43 3.91 13.07 21.43
C LEU A 43 2.48 13.58 21.25
N TYR A 44 1.66 13.44 22.29
CA TYR A 44 0.29 13.91 22.34
C TYR A 44 0.12 14.91 23.49
N LEU A 45 -0.13 16.17 23.14
CA LEU A 45 -0.31 17.26 24.11
C LEU A 45 -1.77 17.29 24.59
N LEU A 46 -1.99 17.20 25.90
CA LEU A 46 -3.35 17.17 26.49
C LEU A 46 -3.67 18.51 27.15
N LEU A 47 -4.72 19.20 26.71
CA LEU A 47 -5.12 20.56 27.12
C LEU A 47 -6.59 20.63 27.55
N GLY A 48 -6.96 21.70 28.25
CA GLY A 48 -8.31 21.93 28.79
C GLY A 48 -8.54 21.28 30.16
N GLN A 49 -9.67 20.60 30.36
CA GLN A 49 -10.06 19.75 31.48
C GLN A 49 -10.15 18.27 31.02
N PRO A 50 -10.07 17.22 31.87
CA PRO A 50 -10.04 17.18 33.32
C PRO A 50 -8.57 17.10 33.77
N GLY A 51 -8.30 17.29 35.06
CA GLY A 51 -6.93 17.20 35.58
C GLY A 51 -6.23 15.91 35.12
N ALA A 52 -4.95 16.02 34.77
CA ALA A 52 -4.10 14.86 34.46
C ALA A 52 -3.83 13.94 35.67
N ASP A 53 -4.48 14.23 36.80
CA ASP A 53 -4.40 13.51 38.05
C ASP A 53 -4.79 12.04 37.82
N GLY A 54 -3.78 11.18 37.94
CA GLY A 54 -3.92 9.73 37.79
C GLY A 54 -3.74 9.19 36.37
N LEU A 55 -3.09 9.91 35.44
CA LEU A 55 -2.56 9.31 34.18
C LEU A 55 -1.18 8.66 34.35
N PHE A 56 -0.51 8.98 35.45
CA PHE A 56 0.81 8.50 35.87
C PHE A 56 0.71 7.97 37.30
N GLY A 57 1.52 6.97 37.64
CA GLY A 57 1.53 6.34 38.96
C GLY A 57 2.23 4.98 38.94
N ASP A 58 2.84 4.60 40.07
CA ASP A 58 3.62 3.37 40.20
C ASP A 58 2.73 2.18 40.62
N ASP A 59 1.75 1.84 39.78
CA ASP A 59 0.81 0.73 40.03
C ASP A 59 1.26 -0.59 39.36
N ALA A 60 2.45 -0.60 38.74
CA ALA A 60 2.99 -1.69 37.93
C ALA A 60 2.04 -2.24 36.85
N SER A 61 0.95 -1.54 36.52
CA SER A 61 -0.06 -2.00 35.55
C SER A 61 0.53 -2.18 34.16
N TRP A 62 1.58 -1.43 33.82
CA TRP A 62 2.29 -1.55 32.56
C TRP A 62 3.04 -2.89 32.40
N ARG A 63 3.39 -3.57 33.51
CA ARG A 63 4.03 -4.89 33.48
C ARG A 63 3.04 -6.01 33.17
N LYS A 64 1.81 -5.90 33.70
CA LYS A 64 0.72 -6.88 33.56
C LYS A 64 -0.28 -6.55 32.44
N GLY A 65 -0.18 -5.35 31.88
CA GLY A 65 -1.03 -4.85 30.80
C GLY A 65 -0.65 -5.38 29.41
N PRO A 66 -1.43 -5.01 28.39
CA PRO A 66 -1.17 -5.34 26.98
C PRO A 66 0.23 -4.88 26.51
N PRO A 67 0.83 -5.51 25.49
CA PRO A 67 2.22 -5.25 25.09
C PRO A 67 2.60 -3.78 24.84
N PHE A 68 1.69 -2.92 24.37
CA PHE A 68 1.96 -1.49 24.20
C PHE A 68 2.13 -0.72 25.50
N ALA A 69 1.61 -1.21 26.63
CA ALA A 69 1.71 -0.53 27.91
C ALA A 69 3.19 -0.31 28.30
N ARG A 70 4.08 -1.17 27.81
CA ARG A 70 5.54 -1.07 27.95
C ARG A 70 6.18 0.00 27.05
N ARG A 71 5.41 0.61 26.15
CA ARG A 71 5.83 1.66 25.19
C ARG A 71 5.04 2.96 25.37
N LEU A 72 4.17 3.01 26.39
CA LEU A 72 3.38 4.18 26.71
C LEU A 72 4.04 4.94 27.87
N MET A 73 4.44 6.17 27.58
CA MET A 73 5.14 7.05 28.51
C MET A 73 4.31 8.30 28.77
N VAL A 74 4.44 8.85 29.97
CA VAL A 74 3.80 10.09 30.39
C VAL A 74 4.88 11.06 30.86
N TYR A 75 4.92 12.25 30.29
CA TYR A 75 5.87 13.28 30.68
C TYR A 75 5.33 13.98 31.93
N ASP A 76 5.95 13.78 33.10
CA ASP A 76 5.46 14.27 34.38
C ASP A 76 5.75 15.77 34.62
N ALA A 77 5.33 16.27 35.79
CA ALA A 77 5.44 17.69 36.13
C ALA A 77 6.88 18.13 36.42
N ASP A 78 7.75 17.18 36.79
CA ASP A 78 9.16 17.41 37.11
C ASP A 78 10.04 17.33 35.85
N GLY A 79 9.43 17.08 34.69
CA GLY A 79 10.11 17.04 33.40
C GLY A 79 10.76 15.69 33.09
N THR A 80 10.27 14.61 33.72
CA THR A 80 10.78 13.26 33.54
C THR A 80 9.74 12.31 32.92
N TRP A 81 10.21 11.29 32.23
CA TRP A 81 9.34 10.30 31.58
C TRP A 81 8.98 9.18 32.54
N GLN A 82 7.70 9.06 32.84
CA GLN A 82 7.14 8.03 33.71
C GLN A 82 6.35 7.00 32.91
N ARG A 83 6.19 5.80 33.49
CA ARG A 83 5.29 4.79 32.93
C ARG A 83 3.83 5.21 33.13
N ALA A 84 2.99 4.93 32.14
CA ALA A 84 1.56 5.09 32.30
C ALA A 84 1.01 4.08 33.33
N CYS A 85 0.17 4.57 34.25
CA CYS A 85 -0.60 3.71 35.14
C CYS A 85 -1.80 3.11 34.40
N SER A 86 -2.61 2.27 35.07
CA SER A 86 -3.84 1.65 34.51
C SER A 86 -4.70 2.61 33.68
N ARG A 87 -5.00 3.81 34.20
CA ARG A 87 -5.81 4.83 33.51
C ARG A 87 -5.10 5.45 32.31
N GLY A 88 -3.78 5.65 32.40
CA GLY A 88 -2.95 6.06 31.25
C GLY A 88 -2.91 4.98 30.17
N ILE A 89 -2.82 3.70 30.55
CA ILE A 89 -2.84 2.55 29.64
C ILE A 89 -4.17 2.46 28.90
N GLU A 90 -5.31 2.69 29.56
CA GLU A 90 -6.60 2.77 28.87
C GLU A 90 -6.64 3.89 27.82
N PHE A 91 -6.06 5.05 28.14
CA PHE A 91 -5.93 6.16 27.21
C PHE A 91 -5.02 5.80 26.01
N GLY A 92 -3.85 5.21 26.26
CA GLY A 92 -2.89 4.86 25.22
C GLY A 92 -3.21 3.60 24.41
N ARG A 93 -4.11 2.73 24.91
CA ARG A 93 -4.55 1.49 24.23
C ARG A 93 -5.04 1.71 22.81
N TRP A 94 -5.56 2.89 22.54
CA TRP A 94 -6.19 3.19 21.27
C TRP A 94 -5.32 4.08 20.37
N LEU A 95 -4.23 4.65 20.88
CA LEU A 95 -3.18 5.30 20.08
C LEU A 95 -2.21 4.28 19.43
N GLU A 96 -2.30 2.99 19.81
CA GLU A 96 -1.45 1.89 19.33
C GLU A 96 -1.64 1.54 17.83
N PHE A 97 -2.76 1.91 17.21
CA PHE A 97 -2.97 1.64 15.78
C PHE A 97 -2.00 2.38 14.85
N SER A 98 -1.20 3.31 15.39
CA SER A 98 -0.10 4.05 14.73
C SER A 98 1.12 3.18 14.37
N GLY A 99 1.13 1.89 14.73
CA GLY A 99 2.14 0.92 14.33
C GLY A 99 2.85 0.21 15.50
N PRO A 100 3.30 -1.05 15.32
CA PRO A 100 3.87 -1.87 16.39
C PRO A 100 5.26 -1.43 16.89
N LEU A 101 5.85 -0.36 16.34
CA LEU A 101 7.25 0.03 16.57
C LEU A 101 7.47 1.40 17.24
N HIS A 102 6.43 2.19 17.50
CA HIS A 102 6.61 3.54 18.07
C HIS A 102 6.30 3.60 19.58
N THR A 103 6.98 4.51 20.28
CA THR A 103 6.71 4.88 21.67
C THR A 103 5.66 6.00 21.66
N VAL A 104 4.64 5.91 22.50
CA VAL A 104 3.62 6.97 22.63
C VAL A 104 3.94 7.78 23.88
N GLY A 105 4.11 9.09 23.72
CA GLY A 105 4.38 10.02 24.82
C GLY A 105 3.18 10.92 25.08
N LEU A 106 2.57 10.81 26.25
CA LEU A 106 1.51 11.72 26.69
C LEU A 106 2.12 12.91 27.41
N VAL A 107 1.76 14.13 27.01
CA VAL A 107 2.23 15.38 27.62
C VAL A 107 1.04 16.07 28.28
N PRO A 108 0.71 15.71 29.54
CA PRO A 108 -0.44 16.28 30.23
C PRO A 108 -0.22 17.75 30.62
N CYS A 109 -1.08 18.64 30.16
CA CYS A 109 -1.08 20.04 30.57
C CYS A 109 -2.43 20.51 31.11
N ALA A 110 -3.51 19.74 30.89
CA ALA A 110 -4.87 20.02 31.33
C ALA A 110 -4.97 20.45 32.80
N VAL A 111 -5.82 21.45 33.07
CA VAL A 111 -6.07 22.06 34.38
C VAL A 111 -7.55 21.96 34.67
N LYS A 112 -7.91 21.20 35.70
CA LYS A 112 -9.29 21.11 36.20
C LYS A 112 -9.84 22.50 36.51
N GLY A 113 -11.05 22.80 36.03
CA GLY A 113 -11.69 24.11 36.21
C GLY A 113 -11.25 25.21 35.24
N SER A 114 -10.23 25.01 34.39
CA SER A 114 -9.79 26.04 33.44
C SER A 114 -10.79 26.28 32.29
N THR A 115 -10.93 27.54 31.92
CA THR A 115 -11.69 28.00 30.75
C THR A 115 -10.76 28.30 29.57
N LEU A 116 -11.29 28.47 28.36
CA LEU A 116 -10.47 28.87 27.19
C LEU A 116 -9.71 30.19 27.45
N ALA A 117 -10.30 31.13 28.18
CA ALA A 117 -9.64 32.38 28.56
C ALA A 117 -8.36 32.16 29.37
N ASP A 118 -8.31 31.12 30.21
CA ASP A 118 -7.14 30.76 31.01
C ASP A 118 -5.99 30.20 30.16
N TRP A 119 -6.23 29.91 28.89
CA TRP A 119 -5.26 29.35 27.94
C TRP A 119 -4.78 30.34 26.88
N ARG A 120 -5.15 31.63 26.98
CA ARG A 120 -4.71 32.66 26.04
C ARG A 120 -3.17 32.72 25.92
N PRO A 121 -2.64 33.06 24.73
CA PRO A 121 -1.20 33.33 24.58
C PRO A 121 -0.71 34.33 25.64
N GLY A 122 0.31 33.93 26.41
CA GLY A 122 0.83 34.70 27.54
C GLY A 122 0.24 34.35 28.92
N SER A 123 -0.81 33.54 28.99
CA SER A 123 -1.34 33.06 30.27
C SER A 123 -0.39 32.07 30.96
N PRO A 124 -0.52 31.88 32.29
CA PRO A 124 0.27 30.87 33.01
C PRO A 124 0.11 29.44 32.46
N ASN A 125 -1.11 29.04 32.09
CA ASN A 125 -1.37 27.70 31.55
C ASN A 125 -0.74 27.52 30.16
N PHE A 126 -0.88 28.52 29.29
CA PHE A 126 -0.25 28.53 27.97
C PHE A 126 1.27 28.45 28.08
N ALA A 127 1.88 29.33 28.89
CA ALA A 127 3.33 29.35 29.10
C ALA A 127 3.85 28.01 29.66
N ARG A 128 3.09 27.40 30.57
CA ARG A 128 3.40 26.07 31.11
C ARG A 128 3.33 24.99 30.04
N ALA A 129 2.29 24.97 29.21
CA ALA A 129 2.16 24.00 28.13
C ALA A 129 3.27 24.13 27.10
N VAL A 130 3.61 25.36 26.67
CA VAL A 130 4.73 25.61 25.75
C VAL A 130 6.05 25.12 26.33
N ARG A 131 6.35 25.43 27.59
CA ARG A 131 7.58 24.95 28.24
C ARG A 131 7.64 23.42 28.28
N ARG A 132 6.53 22.79 28.68
CA ARG A 132 6.46 21.33 28.83
C ARG A 132 6.55 20.60 27.50
N ILE A 133 5.85 21.06 26.47
CA ILE A 133 5.93 20.43 25.15
C ILE A 133 7.29 20.64 24.49
N LYS A 134 7.92 21.82 24.62
CA LYS A 134 9.29 22.04 24.14
C LYS A 134 10.30 21.12 24.83
N ALA A 135 10.12 20.86 26.12
CA ALA A 135 10.97 19.94 26.85
C ALA A 135 10.77 18.50 26.37
N ALA A 136 9.51 18.03 26.26
CA ALA A 136 9.20 16.70 25.76
C ALA A 136 9.61 16.47 24.29
N MET A 137 9.55 17.50 23.44
CA MET A 137 9.96 17.46 22.04
C MET A 137 11.48 17.30 21.83
N LYS A 138 12.30 17.35 22.90
CA LYS A 138 13.70 16.90 22.82
C LYS A 138 13.80 15.39 22.59
N ASP A 139 12.77 14.65 22.99
CA ASP A 139 12.75 13.18 22.98
C ASP A 139 11.70 12.59 22.02
N GLY A 140 10.99 13.43 21.25
CA GLY A 140 9.90 13.01 20.37
C GLY A 140 9.35 14.11 19.47
N ILE A 141 8.38 13.74 18.63
CA ILE A 141 7.73 14.64 17.67
C ILE A 141 6.28 14.88 18.11
N LEU A 142 5.86 16.15 18.24
CA LEU A 142 4.45 16.49 18.47
C LEU A 142 3.60 15.99 17.30
N THR A 143 2.74 15.02 17.59
CA THR A 143 1.92 14.30 16.62
C THR A 143 0.45 14.74 16.70
N GLY A 144 -0.03 15.10 17.89
CA GLY A 144 -1.39 15.60 18.06
C GLY A 144 -1.60 16.44 19.30
N ILE A 145 -2.63 17.29 19.25
CA ILE A 145 -3.12 18.10 20.36
C ILE A 145 -4.54 17.65 20.68
N LEU A 146 -4.81 17.37 21.94
CA LEU A 146 -6.13 17.01 22.44
C LEU A 146 -6.65 18.13 23.33
N TRP A 147 -7.80 18.68 22.97
CA TRP A 147 -8.48 19.69 23.75
C TRP A 147 -9.83 19.18 24.24
N HIS A 148 -10.01 19.12 25.55
CA HIS A 148 -11.29 18.81 26.15
C HIS A 148 -11.67 19.89 27.15
N GLY A 149 -12.88 20.44 27.09
CA GLY A 149 -13.49 21.14 28.21
C GLY A 149 -12.81 22.48 28.53
N GLY A 150 -13.31 23.55 27.91
CA GLY A 150 -12.87 24.93 28.15
C GLY A 150 -13.93 25.85 28.76
N GLY A 151 -15.02 25.29 29.32
CA GLY A 151 -16.12 26.07 29.88
C GLY A 151 -16.79 27.01 28.87
N ALA A 152 -17.85 27.71 29.27
CA ALA A 152 -18.64 28.57 28.37
C ALA A 152 -17.95 29.90 27.99
N ALA A 153 -16.77 30.21 28.55
CA ALA A 153 -16.06 31.47 28.32
C ALA A 153 -15.03 31.32 27.19
N GLY A 154 -15.47 31.45 25.93
CA GLY A 154 -14.61 31.36 24.75
C GLY A 154 -15.34 31.57 23.42
N SER A 155 -14.57 31.74 22.34
CA SER A 155 -15.05 31.73 20.94
C SER A 155 -14.15 30.85 20.07
N ALA A 156 -14.63 30.46 18.89
CA ALA A 156 -13.87 29.65 17.95
C ALA A 156 -12.60 30.36 17.45
N GLU A 157 -12.64 31.68 17.28
CA GLU A 157 -11.48 32.49 16.93
C GLU A 157 -10.42 32.46 18.03
N TRP A 158 -10.81 32.61 19.29
CA TRP A 158 -9.86 32.55 20.41
C TRP A 158 -9.23 31.18 20.55
N PHE A 159 -10.01 30.13 20.29
CA PHE A 159 -9.48 28.78 20.24
C PHE A 159 -8.46 28.64 19.11
N GLY A 160 -8.79 29.14 17.92
CA GLY A 160 -7.88 29.16 16.78
C GLY A 160 -6.59 29.94 17.03
N GLU A 161 -6.68 31.13 17.62
CA GLU A 161 -5.52 31.93 18.02
C GLU A 161 -4.63 31.18 19.02
N THR A 162 -5.25 30.51 20.00
CA THR A 162 -4.55 29.74 21.03
C THR A 162 -3.81 28.56 20.41
N ILE A 163 -4.47 27.76 19.57
CA ILE A 163 -3.87 26.62 18.87
C ILE A 163 -2.76 27.08 17.90
N ALA A 164 -2.99 28.14 17.12
CA ALA A 164 -2.01 28.67 16.20
C ALA A 164 -0.77 29.20 16.95
N ALA A 165 -0.95 29.86 18.09
CA ALA A 165 0.14 30.31 18.94
C ALA A 165 0.90 29.12 19.56
N LEU A 166 0.22 28.06 19.99
CA LEU A 166 0.85 26.83 20.48
C LEU A 166 1.69 26.15 19.40
N ARG A 167 1.15 25.98 18.18
CA ARG A 167 1.88 25.40 17.03
C ARG A 167 3.14 26.20 16.71
N ARG A 168 3.02 27.53 16.57
CA ARG A 168 4.17 28.43 16.36
C ARG A 168 5.19 28.33 17.48
N ALA A 169 4.74 28.35 18.73
CA ALA A 169 5.63 28.26 19.88
C ALA A 169 6.36 26.91 19.93
N ALA A 170 5.70 25.81 19.59
CA ALA A 170 6.27 24.47 19.55
C ALA A 170 7.15 24.21 18.30
N GLY A 171 7.12 25.07 17.28
CA GLY A 171 7.74 24.79 15.99
C GLY A 171 7.09 23.60 15.26
N ALA A 172 5.82 23.32 15.59
CA ALA A 172 5.04 22.26 14.98
C ALA A 172 4.23 22.83 13.80
N GLY A 173 4.18 22.09 12.69
CA GLY A 173 3.30 22.43 11.56
C GLY A 173 1.82 22.25 11.91
N ASP A 174 0.97 21.96 10.93
CA ASP A 174 -0.46 21.71 11.16
C ASP A 174 -0.73 20.31 11.74
N VAL A 175 -0.14 20.04 12.91
CA VAL A 175 -0.39 18.83 13.69
C VAL A 175 -1.87 18.70 14.02
N VAL A 176 -2.42 17.49 13.99
CA VAL A 176 -3.85 17.25 14.20
C VAL A 176 -4.28 17.78 15.56
N VAL A 177 -5.39 18.53 15.59
CA VAL A 177 -6.04 18.98 16.82
C VAL A 177 -7.38 18.28 16.91
N ALA A 178 -7.64 17.56 17.98
CA ALA A 178 -8.96 17.03 18.28
C ALA A 178 -9.59 17.89 19.38
N VAL A 179 -10.82 18.36 19.17
CA VAL A 179 -11.58 19.20 20.10
C VAL A 179 -12.87 18.50 20.52
N ASP A 180 -13.17 18.44 21.82
CA ASP A 180 -14.40 17.81 22.32
C ASP A 180 -15.64 18.57 21.82
N GLY A 181 -16.54 17.87 21.11
CA GLY A 181 -17.78 18.47 20.61
C GLY A 181 -18.77 18.91 21.69
N ALA A 182 -18.49 18.61 22.96
CA ALA A 182 -19.22 19.18 24.09
C ALA A 182 -18.86 20.65 24.38
N ASP A 183 -17.75 21.18 23.84
CA ASP A 183 -17.37 22.58 24.03
C ASP A 183 -18.25 23.49 23.13
N PRO A 184 -18.81 24.61 23.64
CA PRO A 184 -19.78 25.43 22.91
C PRO A 184 -19.28 26.03 21.58
N TYR A 185 -17.97 26.19 21.44
CA TYR A 185 -17.31 26.75 20.25
C TYR A 185 -16.66 25.67 19.36
N ALA A 186 -16.74 24.39 19.71
CA ALA A 186 -15.95 23.34 19.08
C ALA A 186 -16.28 23.10 17.61
N ALA A 187 -17.57 23.16 17.24
CA ALA A 187 -18.01 22.93 15.87
C ALA A 187 -17.49 24.02 14.91
N GLU A 188 -17.57 25.27 15.33
CA GLU A 188 -17.05 26.42 14.56
C GLU A 188 -15.51 26.44 14.58
N ALA A 189 -14.89 26.09 15.70
CA ALA A 189 -13.44 25.95 15.81
C ALA A 189 -12.88 24.86 14.87
N ALA A 190 -13.57 23.73 14.73
CA ALA A 190 -13.18 22.68 13.80
C ALA A 190 -13.18 23.14 12.33
N ALA A 191 -14.04 24.12 11.98
CA ALA A 191 -14.09 24.71 10.65
C ALA A 191 -13.00 25.78 10.42
N LEU A 192 -12.66 26.55 11.47
CA LEU A 192 -11.72 27.69 11.37
C LEU A 192 -10.25 27.30 11.57
N VAL A 193 -9.97 26.23 12.31
CA VAL A 193 -8.61 25.84 12.67
C VAL A 193 -8.09 24.74 11.75
N PRO A 194 -6.97 24.96 11.02
CA PRO A 194 -6.42 23.95 10.11
C PRO A 194 -6.13 22.63 10.83
N ASN A 195 -6.47 21.49 10.23
CA ASN A 195 -6.33 20.15 10.83
C ASN A 195 -6.97 19.99 12.22
N CYS A 196 -8.01 20.77 12.51
CA CYS A 196 -8.84 20.59 13.70
C CYS A 196 -10.03 19.67 13.38
N ARG A 197 -10.35 18.76 14.30
CA ARG A 197 -11.41 17.77 14.14
C ARG A 197 -12.32 17.78 15.36
N LEU A 198 -13.61 17.89 15.09
CA LEU A 198 -14.65 17.79 16.09
C LEU A 198 -14.76 16.34 16.57
N VAL A 199 -14.75 16.15 17.88
CA VAL A 199 -14.95 14.86 18.52
C VAL A 199 -16.42 14.75 18.89
N GLU A 200 -17.19 14.09 18.02
CA GLU A 200 -18.64 13.99 18.17
C GLU A 200 -19.07 13.40 19.52
N PRO A 201 -20.10 13.95 20.17
CA PRO A 201 -20.72 13.33 21.33
C PRO A 201 -21.21 11.91 21.02
N SER A 202 -20.89 10.94 21.87
CA SER A 202 -21.45 9.59 21.78
C SER A 202 -21.50 8.93 23.16
N GLY A 203 -22.16 7.78 23.26
CA GLY A 203 -22.16 6.96 24.48
C GLY A 203 -20.80 6.35 24.82
N GLN A 204 -19.75 6.61 24.05
CA GLN A 204 -18.39 6.15 24.33
C GLN A 204 -17.65 7.10 25.27
N PRO A 205 -16.74 6.59 26.12
CA PRO A 205 -15.84 7.42 26.91
C PRO A 205 -15.09 8.41 26.02
N LEU A 206 -14.94 9.64 26.48
CA LEU A 206 -14.38 10.74 25.72
C LEU A 206 -12.99 10.44 25.11
N TRP A 207 -12.11 9.79 25.87
CA TRP A 207 -10.79 9.38 25.38
C TRP A 207 -10.87 8.41 24.18
N LYS A 208 -11.92 7.58 24.10
CA LYS A 208 -12.15 6.67 22.97
C LYS A 208 -12.57 7.44 21.72
N ARG A 209 -13.39 8.48 21.91
CA ARG A 209 -13.81 9.39 20.85
C ARG A 209 -12.62 10.19 20.30
N PHE A 210 -11.76 10.69 21.18
CA PHE A 210 -10.50 11.34 20.80
C PHE A 210 -9.58 10.41 20.02
N ALA A 211 -9.40 9.17 20.48
CA ALA A 211 -8.57 8.20 19.78
C ALA A 211 -9.13 7.83 18.39
N ASN A 212 -10.44 7.66 18.22
CA ASN A 212 -11.03 7.44 16.90
C ASN A 212 -10.80 8.63 15.96
N THR A 213 -10.96 9.84 16.50
CA THR A 213 -10.80 11.10 15.74
C THR A 213 -9.33 11.30 15.34
N LEU A 214 -8.39 11.01 16.24
CA LEU A 214 -6.95 11.05 15.95
C LEU A 214 -6.49 9.89 15.05
N ASN A 215 -7.04 8.68 15.19
CA ASN A 215 -6.71 7.54 14.32
C ASN A 215 -7.25 7.71 12.90
N SER A 216 -8.39 8.39 12.74
CA SER A 216 -8.87 8.82 11.42
C SER A 216 -7.99 9.90 10.77
N ALA A 217 -7.05 10.49 11.52
CA ALA A 217 -6.27 11.67 11.13
C ALA A 217 -4.75 11.43 11.05
N ALA A 218 -4.20 10.59 11.92
CA ALA A 218 -2.76 10.53 12.16
C ALA A 218 -2.05 9.47 11.30
N ASP A 219 -2.79 8.65 10.53
CA ASP A 219 -2.18 7.46 9.96
C ASP A 219 -2.65 7.06 8.56
N ASP A 220 -3.75 7.60 8.03
CA ASP A 220 -4.31 7.22 6.72
C ASP A 220 -4.07 8.23 5.59
N ASP A 221 -3.90 9.53 5.88
CA ASP A 221 -3.62 10.47 4.80
C ASP A 221 -2.12 10.46 4.49
N ILE A 222 -1.75 9.58 3.56
CA ILE A 222 -0.40 9.44 3.04
C ILE A 222 0.15 10.79 2.56
N VAL A 223 -0.69 11.70 2.02
CA VAL A 223 -0.28 13.00 1.46
C VAL A 223 0.37 13.90 2.51
N SER A 224 -0.06 13.77 3.78
CA SER A 224 0.47 14.55 4.90
C SER A 224 1.85 14.06 5.40
N ARG A 225 2.34 12.92 4.92
CA ARG A 225 3.61 12.34 5.42
C ARG A 225 4.79 13.25 5.08
N PRO A 226 5.70 13.52 6.04
CA PRO A 226 6.89 14.32 5.78
C PRO A 226 7.74 13.70 4.65
N VAL A 227 8.15 14.55 3.71
CA VAL A 227 9.13 14.17 2.68
C VAL A 227 10.52 14.50 3.21
N PRO A 228 11.43 13.52 3.32
CA PRO A 228 12.74 13.73 3.96
C PRO A 228 13.78 14.38 3.03
N PHE A 229 13.47 14.61 1.76
CA PHE A 229 14.38 15.17 0.75
C PHE A 229 13.63 16.10 -0.21
N ARG A 230 14.39 16.88 -1.00
CA ARG A 230 13.83 17.69 -2.10
C ARG A 230 14.18 17.05 -3.43
N ALA A 231 13.33 17.26 -4.44
CA ALA A 231 13.58 16.80 -5.79
C ALA A 231 13.49 17.98 -6.77
N TYR A 232 14.33 17.95 -7.80
CA TYR A 232 14.38 18.97 -8.84
C TYR A 232 14.38 18.33 -10.22
N HIS A 233 13.71 18.94 -11.19
CA HIS A 233 13.81 18.62 -12.61
C HIS A 233 14.43 19.82 -13.34
N ASP A 234 15.61 19.64 -13.92
CA ASP A 234 16.39 20.71 -14.56
C ASP A 234 16.51 21.99 -13.70
N GLY A 235 16.73 21.79 -12.39
CA GLY A 235 16.91 22.86 -11.41
C GLY A 235 15.61 23.46 -10.86
N ARG A 236 14.43 23.11 -11.40
CA ARG A 236 13.13 23.51 -10.86
C ARG A 236 12.68 22.53 -9.80
N LEU A 237 12.24 23.03 -8.64
CA LEU A 237 11.70 22.20 -7.57
C LEU A 237 10.44 21.47 -8.05
N VAL A 238 10.35 20.17 -7.79
CA VAL A 238 9.17 19.35 -8.13
C VAL A 238 8.54 18.76 -6.87
N ARG A 239 7.21 18.59 -6.90
CA ARG A 239 6.47 18.01 -5.78
C ARG A 239 6.83 16.53 -5.65
N VAL A 240 7.37 16.16 -4.49
CA VAL A 240 7.56 14.77 -4.11
C VAL A 240 6.30 14.30 -3.40
N GLN A 241 5.77 13.17 -3.84
CA GLN A 241 4.55 12.61 -3.28
C GLN A 241 4.83 11.26 -2.61
N PRO A 242 4.37 11.03 -1.37
CA PRO A 242 4.51 9.75 -0.70
C PRO A 242 3.51 8.71 -1.23
N ALA A 243 3.93 7.45 -1.19
CA ALA A 243 3.11 6.28 -1.48
C ALA A 243 3.49 5.14 -0.53
N ARG A 244 2.48 4.50 0.07
CA ARG A 244 2.70 3.35 0.95
C ARG A 244 2.80 2.08 0.12
N VAL A 245 3.92 1.38 0.17
CA VAL A 245 4.18 0.14 -0.57
C VAL A 245 4.47 -1.02 0.38
N SER A 246 4.48 -2.26 -0.11
CA SER A 246 4.91 -3.40 0.70
C SER A 246 6.36 -3.25 1.14
N ALA A 247 6.67 -3.60 2.39
CA ALA A 247 8.06 -3.74 2.84
C ALA A 247 8.63 -5.15 2.60
N PHE A 248 7.75 -6.16 2.53
CA PHE A 248 8.15 -7.57 2.37
C PHE A 248 6.98 -8.44 1.86
N PRO A 249 7.26 -9.56 1.18
CA PRO A 249 6.25 -10.42 0.58
C PRO A 249 5.59 -11.35 1.62
N PHE A 250 4.59 -10.83 2.35
CA PHE A 250 3.84 -11.57 3.35
C PHE A 250 2.34 -11.37 3.14
N ASN A 251 1.65 -12.40 2.65
CA ASN A 251 0.25 -12.29 2.20
C ASN A 251 -0.71 -13.18 3.00
N TRP A 252 -2.01 -12.92 2.88
CA TRP A 252 -3.10 -13.64 3.53
C TRP A 252 -4.16 -14.04 2.47
N GLU A 253 -4.81 -15.20 2.65
CA GLU A 253 -5.84 -15.68 1.70
C GLU A 253 -7.16 -14.89 1.78
N TRP A 254 -7.81 -14.69 0.64
CA TRP A 254 -9.13 -14.06 0.58
C TRP A 254 -10.26 -15.00 1.07
N PRO A 255 -11.33 -14.52 1.76
CA PRO A 255 -11.55 -13.16 2.26
C PRO A 255 -10.71 -12.81 3.49
N GLY A 256 -9.81 -11.84 3.31
CA GLY A 256 -8.80 -11.46 4.30
C GLY A 256 -9.10 -10.13 4.99
N TYR A 257 -8.64 -10.00 6.24
CA TYR A 257 -8.65 -8.72 6.94
C TYR A 257 -7.68 -7.72 6.30
N GLN A 258 -7.80 -6.44 6.62
CA GLN A 258 -6.92 -5.40 6.09
C GLN A 258 -5.45 -5.67 6.46
N ARG A 259 -4.56 -5.69 5.46
CA ARG A 259 -3.13 -5.83 5.69
C ARG A 259 -2.65 -4.80 6.73
N PRO A 260 -1.84 -5.19 7.73
CA PRO A 260 -1.32 -4.23 8.71
C PRO A 260 -0.32 -3.27 8.10
N LYS A 261 -0.39 -1.98 8.47
CA LYS A 261 0.59 -0.96 8.04
C LYS A 261 2.03 -1.28 8.48
N GLY A 262 2.21 -2.03 9.56
CA GLY A 262 3.54 -2.50 9.99
C GLY A 262 4.22 -3.45 9.00
N GLN A 263 3.52 -3.92 7.97
CA GLN A 263 4.07 -4.70 6.85
C GLN A 263 4.39 -3.83 5.61
N THR A 264 4.33 -2.51 5.76
CA THR A 264 4.53 -1.54 4.69
C THR A 264 5.71 -0.63 4.95
N GLU A 265 6.20 -0.02 3.90
CA GLU A 265 7.16 1.08 3.95
C GLU A 265 6.65 2.26 3.11
N ILE A 266 7.30 3.41 3.26
CA ILE A 266 6.97 4.60 2.48
C ILE A 266 7.99 4.72 1.34
N ALA A 267 7.49 4.63 0.12
CA ALA A 267 8.19 5.06 -1.07
C ALA A 267 7.70 6.47 -1.47
N TYR A 268 8.38 7.07 -2.43
CA TYR A 268 8.03 8.37 -2.96
C TYR A 268 7.95 8.32 -4.47
N PHE A 269 7.23 9.24 -5.07
CA PHE A 269 7.28 9.45 -6.50
C PHE A 269 7.32 10.94 -6.85
N ILE A 270 7.87 11.22 -8.02
CA ILE A 270 7.81 12.53 -8.66
C ILE A 270 7.24 12.36 -10.06
N SER A 271 6.50 13.36 -10.53
CA SER A 271 6.02 13.44 -11.90
C SER A 271 6.73 14.61 -12.56
N VAL A 272 7.31 14.38 -13.74
CA VAL A 272 8.02 15.40 -14.51
C VAL A 272 7.64 15.30 -15.99
N SER A 273 7.70 16.41 -16.71
CA SER A 273 7.47 16.46 -18.16
C SER A 273 8.80 16.57 -18.90
N VAL A 274 9.03 15.68 -19.87
CA VAL A 274 10.31 15.53 -20.57
C VAL A 274 10.11 15.74 -22.07
N GLU A 275 10.46 16.93 -22.53
CA GLU A 275 10.46 17.28 -23.96
C GLU A 275 11.81 17.02 -24.62
N LYS A 276 12.90 17.20 -23.87
CA LYS A 276 14.29 17.04 -24.31
C LYS A 276 15.11 16.37 -23.20
N PRO A 277 16.28 15.80 -23.52
CA PRO A 277 17.17 15.23 -22.51
C PRO A 277 17.45 16.23 -21.37
N GLY A 278 17.30 15.76 -20.13
CA GLY A 278 17.43 16.56 -18.92
C GLY A 278 17.89 15.73 -17.73
N LYS A 279 17.64 16.21 -16.52
CA LYS A 279 18.05 15.52 -15.29
C LYS A 279 17.09 15.73 -14.12
N VAL A 280 17.01 14.70 -13.28
CA VAL A 280 16.40 14.77 -11.96
C VAL A 280 17.50 14.82 -10.91
N THR A 281 17.38 15.72 -9.94
CA THR A 281 18.29 15.82 -8.79
C THR A 281 17.51 15.61 -7.49
N LEU A 282 17.94 14.65 -6.67
CA LEU A 282 17.49 14.48 -5.29
C LEU A 282 18.49 15.13 -4.35
N GLU A 283 18.00 16.00 -3.47
CA GLU A 283 18.77 16.65 -2.40
C GLU A 283 18.35 16.04 -1.07
N LEU A 284 19.22 15.15 -0.57
CA LEU A 284 19.02 14.33 0.61
C LEU A 284 19.37 15.09 1.90
N PRO A 285 18.87 14.63 3.08
CA PRO A 285 19.20 15.26 4.36
C PRO A 285 20.64 14.98 4.83
N GLY A 286 21.31 14.00 4.23
CA GLY A 286 22.70 13.66 4.46
C GLY A 286 23.36 13.19 3.16
N ASP A 287 24.57 12.68 3.26
CA ASP A 287 25.32 12.23 2.08
C ASP A 287 24.59 11.13 1.30
N VAL A 288 24.80 11.15 -0.02
CA VAL A 288 24.26 10.13 -0.93
C VAL A 288 24.81 8.75 -0.54
N PRO A 289 23.94 7.74 -0.36
CA PRO A 289 24.38 6.37 -0.10
C PRO A 289 25.29 5.83 -1.20
N THR A 290 26.23 4.95 -0.84
CA THR A 290 27.16 4.35 -1.80
C THR A 290 26.53 3.27 -2.67
N ASP A 291 25.37 2.74 -2.26
CA ASP A 291 24.68 1.60 -2.85
C ASP A 291 23.38 1.99 -3.60
N VAL A 292 23.37 3.18 -4.20
CA VAL A 292 22.24 3.64 -5.04
C VAL A 292 22.04 2.70 -6.23
N ARG A 293 20.79 2.28 -6.46
CA ARG A 293 20.40 1.50 -7.65
C ARG A 293 19.34 2.24 -8.47
N ILE A 294 19.47 2.13 -9.79
CA ILE A 294 18.51 2.68 -10.76
C ILE A 294 17.95 1.53 -11.58
N ARG A 295 16.63 1.43 -11.68
CA ARG A 295 15.98 0.39 -12.50
C ARG A 295 14.99 1.01 -13.48
N PRO A 296 14.84 0.46 -14.70
CA PRO A 296 15.33 -0.84 -15.18
C PRO A 296 16.85 -0.95 -15.36
N LEU A 297 17.43 -2.11 -15.04
CA LEU A 297 18.89 -2.33 -15.15
C LEU A 297 19.38 -2.39 -16.60
N GLY A 298 18.53 -2.83 -17.53
CA GLY A 298 18.83 -2.84 -18.97
C GLY A 298 18.86 -1.44 -19.61
N GLU A 299 18.48 -0.39 -18.86
CA GLU A 299 18.52 1.01 -19.30
C GLU A 299 19.39 1.85 -18.34
N PRO A 300 20.73 1.65 -18.35
CA PRO A 300 21.61 2.38 -17.46
C PRO A 300 21.52 3.88 -17.71
N ARG A 301 21.53 4.66 -16.63
CA ARG A 301 21.42 6.11 -16.66
C ARG A 301 22.69 6.75 -16.14
N ARG A 302 23.00 7.95 -16.63
CA ARG A 302 24.08 8.76 -16.07
C ARG A 302 23.71 9.17 -14.65
N VAL A 303 24.54 8.79 -13.68
CA VAL A 303 24.37 9.12 -12.27
C VAL A 303 25.59 9.88 -11.77
N THR A 304 25.38 10.98 -11.05
CA THR A 304 26.45 11.71 -10.37
C THR A 304 26.01 12.02 -8.95
N ALA A 305 26.86 11.70 -7.97
CA ALA A 305 26.64 11.99 -6.55
C ALA A 305 27.72 12.95 -6.04
N ALA A 306 27.32 13.98 -5.29
CA ALA A 306 28.22 14.92 -4.65
C ALA A 306 27.62 15.41 -3.32
N GLY A 307 28.26 15.06 -2.20
CA GLY A 307 27.72 15.31 -0.86
C GLY A 307 26.32 14.73 -0.72
N ASN A 308 25.33 15.59 -0.45
CA ASN A 308 23.93 15.22 -0.30
C ASN A 308 23.09 15.26 -1.61
N ARG A 309 23.71 15.49 -2.77
CA ARG A 309 23.00 15.60 -4.06
C ARG A 309 23.25 14.41 -4.96
N LEU A 310 22.18 13.69 -5.31
CA LEU A 310 22.18 12.63 -6.31
C LEU A 310 21.48 13.15 -7.58
N THR A 311 22.16 13.10 -8.72
CA THR A 311 21.60 13.51 -10.02
C THR A 311 21.55 12.33 -10.98
N VAL A 312 20.40 12.12 -11.62
CA VAL A 312 20.11 11.05 -12.56
C VAL A 312 19.65 11.64 -13.89
N GLY A 313 20.26 11.18 -14.99
CA GLY A 313 19.92 11.60 -16.35
C GLY A 313 18.56 11.07 -16.83
N VAL A 314 17.82 11.92 -17.54
CA VAL A 314 16.52 11.61 -18.13
C VAL A 314 16.55 11.94 -19.62
N GLU A 315 16.95 10.95 -20.43
CA GLU A 315 17.18 11.14 -21.87
C GLU A 315 15.88 11.24 -22.71
N ARG A 316 14.82 10.55 -22.27
CA ARG A 316 13.51 10.48 -22.93
C ARG A 316 12.41 10.17 -21.92
N PRO A 317 11.12 10.38 -22.25
CA PRO A 317 10.00 9.87 -21.47
C PRO A 317 10.15 8.37 -21.16
N GLY A 318 9.81 7.99 -19.93
CA GLY A 318 9.94 6.63 -19.43
C GLY A 318 10.04 6.59 -17.91
N GLN A 319 9.63 5.46 -17.33
CA GLN A 319 9.47 5.33 -15.87
C GLN A 319 10.65 4.55 -15.28
N PHE A 320 11.17 4.99 -14.14
CA PHE A 320 12.29 4.33 -13.48
C PHE A 320 12.26 4.52 -11.95
N SER A 321 12.90 3.62 -11.22
CA SER A 321 13.10 3.75 -9.77
C SER A 321 14.51 4.23 -9.45
N VAL A 322 14.62 4.98 -8.37
CA VAL A 322 15.87 5.37 -7.69
C VAL A 322 15.81 4.80 -6.28
N GLU A 323 16.57 3.74 -6.02
CA GLU A 323 16.64 3.10 -4.71
C GLU A 323 17.82 3.68 -3.94
N LEU A 324 17.54 4.39 -2.84
CA LEU A 324 18.55 5.09 -2.04
C LEU A 324 19.24 4.17 -1.03
N GLY A 325 19.76 3.05 -1.52
CA GLY A 325 20.43 2.02 -0.71
C GLY A 325 19.47 1.10 0.06
N GLU A 326 20.02 0.11 0.76
CA GLU A 326 19.25 -0.96 1.41
C GLU A 326 18.25 -0.44 2.46
N LYS A 327 18.60 0.64 3.17
CA LYS A 327 17.79 1.23 4.24
C LYS A 327 17.10 2.54 3.84
N GLY A 328 17.34 3.04 2.64
CA GLY A 328 16.75 4.29 2.17
C GLY A 328 15.45 4.04 1.39
N PRO A 329 14.64 5.10 1.20
CA PRO A 329 13.39 4.96 0.47
C PRO A 329 13.65 4.79 -1.02
N THR A 330 12.69 4.16 -1.70
CA THR A 330 12.63 4.16 -3.16
C THR A 330 11.91 5.41 -3.66
N VAL A 331 12.46 6.05 -4.70
CA VAL A 331 11.84 7.17 -5.41
C VAL A 331 11.53 6.76 -6.83
N TYR A 332 10.25 6.69 -7.19
CA TYR A 332 9.80 6.46 -8.55
C TYR A 332 9.78 7.78 -9.33
N VAL A 333 10.44 7.82 -10.47
CA VAL A 333 10.45 8.98 -11.37
C VAL A 333 9.53 8.68 -12.53
N PHE A 334 8.44 9.44 -12.60
CA PHE A 334 7.51 9.39 -13.70
C PHE A 334 7.84 10.47 -14.71
N ALA A 335 8.70 10.14 -15.68
CA ALA A 335 9.10 11.05 -16.75
C ALA A 335 8.13 10.94 -17.92
N ASN A 336 7.17 11.86 -17.96
CA ASN A 336 6.08 11.89 -18.92
C ASN A 336 6.49 12.59 -20.22
N PRO A 337 5.89 12.23 -21.36
CA PRO A 337 5.89 13.13 -22.51
C PRO A 337 5.17 14.45 -22.16
N PRO A 338 5.44 15.54 -22.90
CA PRO A 338 4.65 16.76 -22.83
C PRO A 338 3.16 16.45 -22.97
N PHE A 339 2.33 17.12 -22.17
CA PHE A 339 0.89 16.94 -22.18
C PHE A 339 0.22 18.29 -22.34
N GLU A 340 -0.71 18.37 -23.29
CA GLU A 340 -1.51 19.56 -23.53
C GLU A 340 -2.91 19.34 -22.99
N TYR A 341 -3.29 20.12 -21.98
CA TYR A 341 -4.64 20.10 -21.43
C TYR A 341 -5.60 20.77 -22.41
N ARG A 342 -6.41 19.95 -23.09
CA ARG A 342 -7.45 20.41 -24.01
C ARG A 342 -8.81 20.29 -23.34
N HIS A 343 -9.22 21.35 -22.67
CA HIS A 343 -10.52 21.44 -22.01
C HIS A 343 -11.66 21.37 -23.03
N VAL A 344 -12.67 20.55 -22.73
CA VAL A 344 -13.87 20.42 -23.58
C VAL A 344 -15.14 20.80 -22.80
N PRO A 345 -16.17 21.36 -23.47
CA PRO A 345 -17.44 21.63 -22.82
C PRO A 345 -18.04 20.37 -22.17
N GLY A 346 -18.51 20.48 -20.93
CA GLY A 346 -19.15 19.38 -20.20
C GLY A 346 -18.18 18.36 -19.59
N GLU A 347 -16.88 18.62 -19.60
CA GLU A 347 -15.91 17.79 -18.88
C GLU A 347 -16.07 17.88 -17.36
N ILE A 348 -15.69 16.81 -16.68
CA ILE A 348 -15.48 16.80 -15.23
C ILE A 348 -14.01 17.14 -15.00
N TYR A 349 -13.74 18.36 -14.54
CA TYR A 349 -12.38 18.87 -14.36
C TYR A 349 -12.01 19.02 -12.89
N PHE A 350 -10.85 18.49 -12.51
CA PHE A 350 -10.24 18.66 -11.20
C PHE A 350 -8.88 19.33 -11.36
N GLY A 351 -8.80 20.61 -10.98
CA GLY A 351 -7.55 21.37 -10.96
C GLY A 351 -6.65 21.03 -9.77
N PRO A 352 -5.47 21.66 -9.66
CA PRO A 352 -4.53 21.42 -8.56
C PRO A 352 -5.19 21.61 -7.18
N GLY A 353 -4.93 20.69 -6.25
CA GLY A 353 -5.56 20.67 -4.93
C GLY A 353 -6.12 19.30 -4.55
N GLU A 354 -6.66 19.19 -3.35
CA GLU A 354 -7.29 17.98 -2.84
C GLU A 354 -8.81 18.05 -3.02
N HIS A 355 -9.41 17.00 -3.60
CA HIS A 355 -10.83 16.92 -3.91
C HIS A 355 -11.39 15.62 -3.33
N ASP A 356 -12.36 15.71 -2.41
CA ASP A 356 -13.08 14.52 -1.91
C ASP A 356 -14.42 14.41 -2.62
N VAL A 357 -14.55 13.43 -3.50
CA VAL A 357 -15.63 13.39 -4.50
C VAL A 357 -16.49 12.13 -4.44
N GLY A 358 -16.03 11.09 -3.72
CA GLY A 358 -16.74 9.81 -3.66
C GLY A 358 -16.70 9.06 -4.99
N VAL A 359 -17.82 9.00 -5.72
CA VAL A 359 -17.96 8.25 -6.97
C VAL A 359 -18.08 9.22 -8.15
N ILE A 360 -17.18 9.09 -9.12
CA ILE A 360 -17.28 9.75 -10.42
C ILE A 360 -17.86 8.74 -11.42
N ALA A 361 -19.05 9.02 -11.94
CA ALA A 361 -19.72 8.20 -12.94
C ALA A 361 -19.84 8.98 -14.26
N PRO A 362 -18.88 8.85 -15.20
CA PRO A 362 -18.92 9.57 -16.45
C PRO A 362 -20.06 9.06 -17.35
N THR A 363 -20.54 9.95 -18.23
CA THR A 363 -21.56 9.66 -19.25
C THR A 363 -20.94 9.55 -20.65
N ASN A 364 -21.74 9.16 -21.65
CA ASN A 364 -21.25 8.99 -23.02
C ASN A 364 -20.59 10.27 -23.57
N GLY A 365 -19.42 10.14 -24.19
CA GLY A 365 -18.68 11.26 -24.77
C GLY A 365 -17.97 12.15 -23.74
N GLN A 366 -18.04 11.84 -22.45
CA GLN A 366 -17.55 12.72 -21.39
C GLN A 366 -16.05 12.56 -21.16
N THR A 367 -15.38 13.68 -20.93
CA THR A 367 -13.99 13.73 -20.45
C THR A 367 -13.97 13.95 -18.94
N VAL A 368 -13.16 13.17 -18.23
CA VAL A 368 -12.75 13.40 -16.84
C VAL A 368 -11.28 13.78 -16.86
N CYS A 369 -10.96 15.02 -16.47
CA CYS A 369 -9.59 15.54 -16.46
C CYS A 369 -9.11 15.74 -15.01
N ILE A 370 -8.01 15.05 -14.67
CA ILE A 370 -7.34 15.11 -13.37
C ILE A 370 -6.01 15.84 -13.56
N ASP A 371 -6.02 17.16 -13.37
CA ASP A 371 -4.87 18.02 -13.68
C ASP A 371 -3.65 17.72 -12.80
N GLU A 372 -2.47 18.11 -13.28
CA GLU A 372 -1.23 18.03 -12.52
C GLU A 372 -1.38 18.73 -11.16
N GLY A 373 -1.00 18.02 -10.09
CA GLY A 373 -1.13 18.54 -8.73
C GLY A 373 -2.52 18.34 -8.10
N ALA A 374 -3.52 17.85 -8.85
CA ALA A 374 -4.78 17.39 -8.30
C ALA A 374 -4.59 16.04 -7.58
N ILE A 375 -5.27 15.88 -6.45
CA ILE A 375 -5.46 14.61 -5.74
C ILE A 375 -6.96 14.45 -5.54
N VAL A 376 -7.55 13.48 -6.22
CA VAL A 376 -8.98 13.22 -6.21
C VAL A 376 -9.24 11.95 -5.41
N TYR A 377 -9.78 12.11 -4.20
CA TYR A 377 -10.16 11.01 -3.33
C TYR A 377 -11.51 10.44 -3.76
N GLY A 378 -11.50 9.17 -4.18
CA GLY A 378 -12.69 8.51 -4.67
C GLY A 378 -12.42 7.36 -5.63
N THR A 379 -13.44 7.03 -6.42
CA THR A 379 -13.39 6.02 -7.48
C THR A 379 -14.05 6.54 -8.74
N ILE A 380 -13.53 6.16 -9.90
CA ILE A 380 -14.20 6.35 -11.18
C ILE A 380 -14.89 5.04 -11.58
N TYR A 381 -16.20 5.07 -11.78
CA TYR A 381 -16.99 3.92 -12.19
C TYR A 381 -17.76 4.24 -13.47
N ALA A 382 -17.24 3.76 -14.60
CA ALA A 382 -17.88 3.88 -15.91
C ALA A 382 -18.68 2.60 -16.20
N TYR A 383 -19.99 2.74 -16.44
CA TYR A 383 -20.90 1.61 -16.62
C TYR A 383 -21.74 1.76 -17.89
N GLY A 384 -21.54 0.87 -18.86
CA GLY A 384 -22.32 0.84 -20.10
C GLY A 384 -22.11 2.07 -21.00
N VAL A 385 -21.02 2.83 -20.79
CA VAL A 385 -20.78 4.09 -21.49
C VAL A 385 -19.78 3.95 -22.63
N ARG A 386 -19.82 4.90 -23.56
CA ARG A 386 -18.93 4.95 -24.72
C ARG A 386 -18.31 6.32 -24.93
N ASP A 387 -17.20 6.33 -25.65
CA ASP A 387 -16.50 7.55 -26.08
C ASP A 387 -16.00 8.39 -24.88
N VAL A 388 -15.58 7.72 -23.80
CA VAL A 388 -15.14 8.37 -22.55
C VAL A 388 -13.62 8.57 -22.55
N LYS A 389 -13.18 9.71 -22.01
CA LYS A 389 -11.75 9.99 -21.79
C LYS A 389 -11.49 10.27 -20.33
N ILE A 390 -10.49 9.62 -19.73
CA ILE A 390 -9.99 9.89 -18.38
C ILE A 390 -8.53 10.30 -18.53
N THR A 391 -8.19 11.55 -18.29
CA THR A 391 -6.89 12.10 -18.69
C THR A 391 -6.28 13.00 -17.63
N GLY A 392 -5.00 13.33 -17.80
CA GLY A 392 -4.29 14.31 -17.00
C GLY A 392 -3.02 13.74 -16.39
N ARG A 393 -2.47 14.43 -15.37
CA ARG A 393 -1.23 14.03 -14.67
C ARG A 393 -1.36 14.10 -13.15
N GLY A 394 -2.58 14.26 -12.62
CA GLY A 394 -2.86 14.19 -11.19
C GLY A 394 -3.10 12.77 -10.68
N VAL A 395 -3.58 12.67 -9.44
CA VAL A 395 -3.71 11.43 -8.68
C VAL A 395 -5.18 11.11 -8.42
N ILE A 396 -5.59 9.89 -8.76
CA ILE A 396 -6.82 9.25 -8.27
C ILE A 396 -6.44 8.43 -7.05
N ASP A 397 -7.02 8.74 -5.90
CA ASP A 397 -6.66 8.16 -4.62
C ASP A 397 -7.86 7.45 -3.97
N ALA A 398 -7.72 6.15 -3.77
CA ALA A 398 -8.77 5.32 -3.18
C ALA A 398 -8.55 5.03 -1.68
N SER A 399 -7.67 5.76 -1.00
CA SER A 399 -7.31 5.52 0.41
C SER A 399 -8.51 5.57 1.34
N ARG A 400 -9.49 6.43 1.04
CA ARG A 400 -10.75 6.63 1.81
C ARG A 400 -11.79 5.52 1.57
N LEU A 401 -11.59 4.68 0.56
CA LEU A 401 -12.45 3.52 0.30
C LEU A 401 -12.03 2.35 1.21
N HIS A 402 -13.02 1.80 1.93
CA HIS A 402 -12.79 0.75 2.90
C HIS A 402 -13.42 -0.55 2.44
N ARG A 403 -12.66 -1.65 2.51
CA ARG A 403 -13.09 -2.99 2.08
C ARG A 403 -14.13 -3.66 2.99
N ASN A 404 -14.32 -3.14 4.20
CA ASN A 404 -15.25 -3.71 5.18
C ASN A 404 -16.69 -3.42 4.73
N PRO A 405 -17.58 -4.42 4.55
CA PRO A 405 -18.97 -4.20 4.19
C PRO A 405 -19.74 -3.26 5.13
N ASP A 406 -19.32 -3.19 6.39
CA ASP A 406 -19.93 -2.30 7.38
C ASP A 406 -19.44 -0.84 7.27
N ALA A 407 -18.39 -0.56 6.50
CA ALA A 407 -17.83 0.78 6.38
C ALA A 407 -18.78 1.73 5.62
N PRO A 408 -18.87 3.01 6.02
CA PRO A 408 -19.69 3.99 5.33
C PRO A 408 -19.35 4.14 3.84
N SER A 409 -18.06 4.12 3.47
CA SER A 409 -17.65 4.24 2.07
C SER A 409 -18.01 3.00 1.23
N TYR A 410 -18.01 1.81 1.82
CA TYR A 410 -18.51 0.59 1.16
C TYR A 410 -19.99 0.72 0.83
N LYS A 411 -20.81 1.04 1.85
CA LYS A 411 -22.27 1.18 1.72
C LYS A 411 -22.61 2.29 0.74
N TYR A 412 -21.91 3.41 0.80
CA TYR A 412 -22.07 4.51 -0.14
C TYR A 412 -21.84 4.08 -1.59
N VAL A 413 -20.71 3.41 -1.89
CA VAL A 413 -20.43 2.92 -3.26
C VAL A 413 -21.50 1.92 -3.71
N LYS A 414 -21.88 0.98 -2.83
CA LYS A 414 -22.94 0.00 -3.10
C LYS A 414 -24.26 0.67 -3.44
N ASP A 415 -24.69 1.64 -2.63
CA ASP A 415 -25.99 2.29 -2.75
C ASP A 415 -26.05 3.22 -3.97
N VAL A 416 -25.00 4.01 -4.21
CA VAL A 416 -24.91 4.94 -5.36
C VAL A 416 -24.90 4.17 -6.67
N LEU A 417 -24.14 3.07 -6.74
CA LEU A 417 -24.03 2.24 -7.94
C LEU A 417 -25.11 1.16 -8.02
N LYS A 418 -25.95 1.01 -6.98
CA LYS A 418 -27.00 -0.01 -6.88
C LYS A 418 -26.48 -1.43 -7.09
N LEU A 419 -25.35 -1.74 -6.49
CA LEU A 419 -24.67 -3.03 -6.61
C LEU A 419 -25.14 -4.03 -5.54
N ASP A 420 -25.05 -5.32 -5.84
CA ASP A 420 -25.05 -6.34 -4.79
C ASP A 420 -23.72 -6.32 -4.00
N ASP A 421 -23.65 -7.07 -2.90
CA ASP A 421 -22.45 -7.06 -2.05
C ASP A 421 -21.20 -7.58 -2.78
N ASP A 422 -21.34 -8.56 -3.64
CA ASP A 422 -20.21 -9.17 -4.34
C ASP A 422 -19.64 -8.18 -5.40
N SER A 423 -20.52 -7.51 -6.13
CA SER A 423 -20.19 -6.48 -7.11
C SER A 423 -19.63 -5.23 -6.44
N ALA A 424 -20.19 -4.80 -5.30
CA ALA A 424 -19.66 -3.66 -4.53
C ALA A 424 -18.24 -3.95 -4.03
N ALA A 425 -18.02 -5.15 -3.47
CA ALA A 425 -16.72 -5.64 -3.05
C ALA A 425 -15.66 -5.55 -4.18
N ARG A 426 -16.03 -5.85 -5.43
CA ARG A 426 -15.16 -5.78 -6.61
C ARG A 426 -15.06 -4.40 -7.25
N SER A 427 -15.79 -3.41 -6.75
CA SER A 427 -15.86 -2.07 -7.34
C SER A 427 -15.18 -0.98 -6.50
N LEU A 428 -14.49 -1.37 -5.42
CA LEU A 428 -13.69 -0.47 -4.57
C LEU A 428 -12.27 -0.23 -5.15
N ASN A 429 -12.25 0.07 -6.44
CA ASN A 429 -11.03 0.27 -7.23
C ASN A 429 -10.76 1.77 -7.41
N CYS A 430 -9.60 2.15 -7.95
CA CYS A 430 -9.42 3.52 -8.44
C CYS A 430 -10.25 3.77 -9.71
N LEU A 431 -10.30 2.76 -10.60
CA LEU A 431 -11.06 2.81 -11.85
C LEU A 431 -11.76 1.49 -12.15
N THR A 432 -13.03 1.56 -12.53
CA THR A 432 -13.78 0.43 -13.10
C THR A 432 -14.41 0.83 -14.43
N LEU A 433 -14.16 0.04 -15.47
CA LEU A 433 -14.79 0.10 -16.78
C LEU A 433 -15.63 -1.16 -16.96
N TYR A 434 -16.96 -1.04 -16.86
CA TYR A 434 -17.89 -2.14 -17.00
C TYR A 434 -18.75 -1.94 -18.25
N GLY A 435 -18.65 -2.86 -19.22
CA GLY A 435 -19.44 -2.79 -20.47
C GLY A 435 -19.21 -1.51 -21.26
N CYS A 436 -17.98 -1.00 -21.25
CA CYS A 436 -17.64 0.26 -21.90
C CYS A 436 -17.08 0.04 -23.31
N THR A 437 -17.27 1.01 -24.21
CA THR A 437 -16.71 0.96 -25.56
C THR A 437 -15.98 2.25 -25.92
N ASN A 438 -14.80 2.16 -26.53
CA ASN A 438 -14.02 3.34 -26.93
C ASN A 438 -13.70 4.25 -25.73
N VAL A 439 -12.86 3.74 -24.81
CA VAL A 439 -12.43 4.48 -23.62
C VAL A 439 -10.93 4.70 -23.65
N THR A 440 -10.50 5.94 -23.43
CA THR A 440 -9.09 6.29 -23.26
C THR A 440 -8.79 6.65 -21.81
N VAL A 441 -7.76 6.06 -21.23
CA VAL A 441 -7.22 6.41 -19.91
C VAL A 441 -5.77 6.82 -20.08
N GLU A 442 -5.45 8.10 -19.88
CA GLU A 442 -4.12 8.63 -20.16
C GLU A 442 -3.49 9.36 -18.96
N GLY A 443 -2.28 8.94 -18.57
CA GLY A 443 -1.37 9.78 -17.80
C GLY A 443 -1.56 9.83 -16.28
N VAL A 444 -2.77 9.57 -15.79
CA VAL A 444 -3.13 9.64 -14.38
C VAL A 444 -2.32 8.67 -13.51
N VAL A 445 -2.15 9.03 -12.23
CA VAL A 445 -1.60 8.16 -11.19
C VAL A 445 -2.74 7.61 -10.35
N MET A 446 -2.73 6.31 -10.05
CA MET A 446 -3.69 5.65 -9.17
C MET A 446 -2.98 5.18 -7.90
N ARG A 447 -3.54 5.51 -6.74
CA ARG A 447 -2.92 5.30 -5.43
C ARG A 447 -3.87 4.73 -4.39
N ASP A 448 -3.33 3.85 -3.55
CA ASP A 448 -3.96 3.24 -2.37
C ASP A 448 -5.35 2.61 -2.64
N PRO A 449 -5.47 1.71 -3.63
CA PRO A 449 -6.71 1.01 -3.91
C PRO A 449 -7.14 0.15 -2.72
N ALA A 450 -8.45 0.08 -2.47
CA ALA A 450 -8.99 -0.74 -1.40
C ALA A 450 -8.96 -2.23 -1.73
N ARG A 451 -8.99 -2.58 -3.03
CA ARG A 451 -8.70 -3.90 -3.61
C ARG A 451 -7.88 -3.73 -4.90
N TRP A 452 -8.31 -4.30 -6.01
CA TRP A 452 -7.74 -4.12 -7.34
C TRP A 452 -7.71 -2.64 -7.70
N THR A 453 -6.72 -2.23 -8.48
CA THR A 453 -6.56 -0.81 -8.82
C THR A 453 -7.45 -0.43 -10.00
N MET A 454 -7.44 -1.26 -11.04
CA MET A 454 -8.20 -1.08 -12.27
C MET A 454 -8.94 -2.35 -12.63
N LEU A 455 -10.20 -2.22 -13.07
CA LEU A 455 -11.00 -3.36 -13.53
C LEU A 455 -11.65 -3.04 -14.88
N VAL A 456 -11.30 -3.78 -15.93
CA VAL A 456 -11.93 -3.74 -17.26
C VAL A 456 -12.74 -5.01 -17.45
N ARG A 457 -14.07 -4.88 -17.50
CA ARG A 457 -14.98 -6.04 -17.50
C ARG A 457 -16.26 -5.84 -18.30
N GLY A 458 -17.04 -6.92 -18.39
CA GLY A 458 -18.42 -6.88 -18.87
C GLY A 458 -18.56 -6.65 -20.37
N HIS A 459 -17.73 -7.30 -21.19
CA HIS A 459 -17.68 -7.08 -22.64
C HIS A 459 -17.24 -5.67 -23.03
N SER A 460 -16.31 -5.11 -22.26
CA SER A 460 -15.70 -3.85 -22.65
C SER A 460 -14.85 -4.04 -23.90
N SER A 461 -14.87 -3.05 -24.81
CA SER A 461 -14.17 -3.14 -26.08
C SER A 461 -13.49 -1.82 -26.49
N ASN A 462 -12.35 -1.91 -27.17
CA ASN A 462 -11.59 -0.75 -27.65
C ASN A 462 -11.20 0.17 -26.48
N ILE A 463 -10.38 -0.37 -25.57
CA ILE A 463 -9.92 0.33 -24.37
C ILE A 463 -8.42 0.63 -24.53
N ASP A 464 -8.05 1.91 -24.47
CA ASP A 464 -6.68 2.36 -24.59
C ASP A 464 -6.20 2.99 -23.29
N ILE A 465 -5.21 2.36 -22.66
CA ILE A 465 -4.62 2.77 -21.39
C ILE A 465 -3.17 3.14 -21.69
N ASP A 466 -2.82 4.42 -21.54
CA ASP A 466 -1.51 4.93 -21.92
C ASP A 466 -0.89 5.79 -20.81
N ASN A 467 0.38 5.55 -20.52
CA ASN A 467 1.15 6.33 -19.55
C ASN A 467 0.47 6.42 -18.16
N VAL A 468 -0.23 5.38 -17.71
CA VAL A 468 -0.82 5.35 -16.35
C VAL A 468 0.17 4.79 -15.34
N LYS A 469 0.03 5.18 -14.07
CA LYS A 469 0.91 4.72 -13.00
C LYS A 469 0.09 4.18 -11.86
N VAL A 470 0.32 2.93 -11.48
CA VAL A 470 -0.16 2.35 -10.23
C VAL A 470 0.97 2.36 -9.23
N VAL A 471 0.80 3.07 -8.11
CA VAL A 471 1.76 3.10 -7.02
C VAL A 471 1.03 3.23 -5.70
N GLY A 472 1.52 2.57 -4.66
CA GLY A 472 0.85 2.58 -3.37
C GLY A 472 -0.21 1.50 -3.22
N ALA A 473 -0.21 0.47 -4.07
CA ALA A 473 -1.01 -0.72 -3.94
C ALA A 473 -0.34 -1.67 -2.93
N TRP A 474 -0.59 -1.45 -1.63
CA TRP A 474 0.05 -2.21 -0.54
C TRP A 474 -0.88 -3.20 0.16
N ARG A 475 -2.20 -2.99 0.04
CA ARG A 475 -3.21 -3.78 0.74
C ARG A 475 -3.29 -5.20 0.12
N TYR A 476 -3.82 -6.20 0.84
CA TYR A 476 -4.04 -7.52 0.23
C TYR A 476 -4.99 -7.43 -0.96
N CYS A 477 -4.75 -8.22 -2.01
CA CYS A 477 -5.51 -8.23 -3.28
C CYS A 477 -5.50 -6.86 -3.96
N SER A 478 -4.34 -6.21 -4.02
CA SER A 478 -4.16 -4.93 -4.72
C SER A 478 -3.46 -5.10 -6.05
N ASP A 479 -4.14 -5.81 -6.94
CA ASP A 479 -3.75 -6.06 -8.31
C ASP A 479 -3.69 -4.72 -9.08
N GLY A 480 -2.85 -4.64 -10.11
CA GLY A 480 -2.68 -3.41 -10.89
C GLY A 480 -3.82 -3.19 -11.89
N ILE A 481 -4.05 -4.15 -12.77
CA ILE A 481 -5.19 -4.13 -13.68
C ILE A 481 -5.70 -5.54 -13.95
N ASP A 482 -7.01 -5.70 -13.85
CA ASP A 482 -7.72 -6.92 -14.22
C ASP A 482 -8.53 -6.69 -15.49
N ILE A 483 -8.22 -7.43 -16.55
CA ILE A 483 -8.97 -7.43 -17.81
C ILE A 483 -9.71 -8.76 -17.91
N THR A 484 -11.04 -8.71 -17.95
CA THR A 484 -11.90 -9.90 -17.94
C THR A 484 -13.05 -9.78 -18.92
N SER A 485 -13.32 -10.86 -19.67
CA SER A 485 -14.37 -10.97 -20.69
C SER A 485 -14.47 -9.72 -21.58
N SER A 486 -13.33 -9.23 -22.09
CA SER A 486 -13.19 -7.95 -22.81
C SER A 486 -12.22 -8.08 -23.98
N GLU A 487 -12.36 -7.21 -25.00
CA GLU A 487 -11.57 -7.31 -26.24
C GLU A 487 -10.97 -5.99 -26.73
N ASN A 488 -9.88 -6.08 -27.48
CA ASN A 488 -9.16 -4.92 -28.05
C ASN A 488 -8.74 -3.94 -26.95
N VAL A 489 -7.92 -4.42 -26.02
CA VAL A 489 -7.41 -3.61 -24.90
C VAL A 489 -5.91 -3.42 -25.05
N ALA A 490 -5.44 -2.17 -25.01
CA ALA A 490 -4.03 -1.82 -25.05
C ALA A 490 -3.61 -1.16 -23.74
N VAL A 491 -2.50 -1.62 -23.14
CA VAL A 491 -1.84 -1.01 -21.97
C VAL A 491 -0.42 -0.64 -22.37
N ARG A 492 -0.13 0.66 -22.45
CA ARG A 492 1.10 1.20 -23.06
C ARG A 492 1.82 2.17 -22.14
N ASN A 493 3.15 2.20 -22.21
CA ASN A 493 4.01 3.22 -21.57
C ASN A 493 3.78 3.39 -20.05
N SER A 494 3.28 2.37 -19.37
CA SER A 494 2.71 2.46 -18.03
C SER A 494 3.61 1.87 -16.95
N PHE A 495 3.37 2.23 -15.69
CA PHE A 495 4.13 1.74 -14.54
C PHE A 495 3.21 1.10 -13.51
N PHE A 496 3.58 -0.07 -13.00
CA PHE A 496 2.82 -0.77 -11.97
C PHE A 496 3.73 -1.19 -10.82
N ARG A 497 3.46 -0.68 -9.62
CA ARG A 497 4.06 -1.10 -8.35
C ARG A 497 2.97 -1.62 -7.44
N THR A 498 2.82 -2.93 -7.40
CA THR A 498 1.71 -3.62 -6.71
C THR A 498 2.23 -4.59 -5.67
N PHE A 499 1.42 -4.78 -4.63
CA PHE A 499 1.65 -5.87 -3.70
C PHE A 499 1.28 -7.20 -4.35
N ASP A 500 0.09 -7.30 -4.95
CA ASP A 500 -0.37 -8.49 -5.67
C ASP A 500 -0.02 -8.40 -7.17
N ASP A 501 -0.74 -9.11 -8.05
CA ASP A 501 -0.45 -9.19 -9.49
C ASP A 501 -0.42 -7.82 -10.20
N CYS A 502 0.52 -7.56 -11.13
CA CYS A 502 0.54 -6.26 -11.81
C CYS A 502 -0.49 -6.16 -12.94
N ILE A 503 -0.45 -7.08 -13.92
CA ILE A 503 -1.36 -7.10 -15.06
C ILE A 503 -1.96 -8.50 -15.18
N VAL A 504 -3.28 -8.59 -15.04
CA VAL A 504 -4.03 -9.84 -14.99
C VAL A 504 -4.99 -9.92 -16.17
N LEU A 505 -4.90 -11.01 -16.95
CA LEU A 505 -5.92 -11.38 -17.93
C LEU A 505 -6.72 -12.56 -17.40
N ARG A 506 -8.02 -12.37 -17.22
CA ARG A 506 -8.93 -13.42 -16.75
C ARG A 506 -9.75 -13.95 -17.89
N ALA A 507 -9.90 -15.27 -17.97
CA ALA A 507 -10.71 -15.90 -19.01
C ALA A 507 -12.22 -15.70 -18.79
N THR A 508 -12.66 -15.53 -17.54
CA THR A 508 -14.00 -15.04 -17.15
C THR A 508 -13.98 -14.74 -15.65
N LEU A 509 -14.87 -13.85 -15.19
CA LEU A 509 -15.17 -13.63 -13.78
C LEU A 509 -16.65 -13.93 -13.46
N GLU A 510 -17.57 -13.48 -14.31
CA GLU A 510 -19.03 -13.56 -14.10
C GLU A 510 -19.86 -13.57 -15.40
N ALA A 511 -19.38 -12.94 -16.49
CA ALA A 511 -20.05 -12.89 -17.80
C ALA A 511 -19.33 -13.77 -18.83
N SER A 512 -20.06 -14.65 -19.50
CA SER A 512 -19.54 -15.56 -20.52
C SER A 512 -18.99 -14.79 -21.71
N GLY A 513 -17.68 -14.82 -21.95
CA GLY A 513 -17.08 -14.24 -23.14
C GLY A 513 -15.55 -14.31 -23.12
N PRO A 514 -14.89 -14.21 -24.28
CA PRO A 514 -13.44 -14.29 -24.35
C PRO A 514 -12.77 -13.03 -23.82
N THR A 515 -11.55 -13.19 -23.33
CA THR A 515 -10.59 -12.07 -23.20
C THR A 515 -9.61 -12.16 -24.37
N ARG A 516 -9.67 -11.22 -25.31
CA ARG A 516 -8.87 -11.35 -26.54
C ARG A 516 -8.36 -10.05 -27.14
N ASN A 517 -7.35 -10.18 -27.98
CA ASN A 517 -6.72 -9.05 -28.68
C ASN A 517 -6.18 -8.03 -27.65
N ILE A 518 -5.25 -8.51 -26.82
CA ILE A 518 -4.67 -7.71 -25.74
C ILE A 518 -3.23 -7.35 -26.09
N LEU A 519 -2.90 -6.07 -25.99
CA LEU A 519 -1.54 -5.56 -26.14
C LEU A 519 -1.06 -4.96 -24.82
N VAL A 520 0.08 -5.39 -24.34
CA VAL A 520 0.83 -4.74 -23.27
C VAL A 520 2.18 -4.35 -23.83
N ASP A 521 2.48 -3.06 -23.93
CA ASP A 521 3.69 -2.57 -24.60
C ASP A 521 4.43 -1.49 -23.81
N ASN A 522 5.75 -1.63 -23.66
CA ASN A 522 6.60 -0.64 -22.99
C ASN A 522 6.17 -0.33 -21.55
N CYS A 523 5.84 -1.37 -20.76
CA CYS A 523 5.44 -1.24 -19.36
C CYS A 523 6.57 -1.59 -18.39
N VAL A 524 6.62 -0.92 -17.24
CA VAL A 524 7.58 -1.18 -16.15
C VAL A 524 6.82 -1.70 -14.93
N LEU A 525 7.15 -2.89 -14.46
CA LEU A 525 6.38 -3.64 -13.46
C LEU A 525 7.25 -3.97 -12.23
N TRP A 526 6.69 -3.83 -11.04
CA TRP A 526 7.29 -4.26 -9.78
C TRP A 526 6.23 -4.90 -8.90
N CYS A 527 6.35 -6.21 -8.73
CA CYS A 527 5.41 -7.08 -8.04
C CYS A 527 6.04 -7.63 -6.76
N ASP A 528 5.45 -7.39 -5.59
CA ASP A 528 6.00 -7.95 -4.34
C ASP A 528 5.60 -9.41 -4.11
N TRP A 529 4.34 -9.77 -4.35
CA TRP A 529 3.78 -11.07 -3.96
C TRP A 529 3.33 -11.92 -5.15
N GLY A 530 2.40 -11.40 -5.96
CA GLY A 530 1.68 -12.15 -6.99
C GLY A 530 2.56 -12.51 -8.19
N ARG A 531 2.15 -12.09 -9.38
CA ARG A 531 2.85 -12.23 -10.65
C ARG A 531 2.83 -10.90 -11.36
N ALA A 532 3.96 -10.56 -11.97
CA ALA A 532 4.02 -9.34 -12.76
C ALA A 532 3.06 -9.43 -13.97
N LEU A 533 3.01 -10.58 -14.64
CA LEU A 533 2.09 -10.85 -15.73
C LEU A 533 1.34 -12.15 -15.44
N GLU A 534 0.05 -12.07 -15.14
CA GLU A 534 -0.80 -13.24 -14.90
C GLU A 534 -1.85 -13.40 -16.00
N ILE A 535 -2.02 -14.64 -16.45
CA ILE A 535 -3.21 -15.10 -17.15
C ILE A 535 -3.84 -16.19 -16.30
N ILE A 536 -5.09 -16.00 -15.90
CA ILE A 536 -5.76 -16.90 -14.96
C ILE A 536 -7.17 -17.27 -15.40
N TYR A 537 -7.53 -18.51 -15.10
CA TYR A 537 -8.92 -18.91 -14.92
C TYR A 537 -9.08 -19.57 -13.55
N ASP A 538 -9.91 -18.98 -12.70
CA ASP A 538 -10.14 -19.37 -11.31
C ASP A 538 -11.59 -19.79 -11.02
N GLY A 539 -12.43 -19.93 -12.06
CA GLY A 539 -13.82 -20.38 -11.97
C GLY A 539 -14.74 -19.63 -12.93
N GLY A 540 -15.97 -20.11 -13.15
CA GLY A 540 -16.93 -19.47 -14.04
C GLY A 540 -17.85 -20.44 -14.80
N THR A 541 -18.79 -19.88 -15.56
CA THR A 541 -19.78 -20.66 -16.34
C THR A 541 -19.49 -20.54 -17.84
N ALA A 542 -18.97 -21.64 -18.40
CA ALA A 542 -18.80 -21.95 -19.83
C ALA A 542 -17.55 -21.42 -20.57
N ASN A 543 -16.91 -22.35 -21.32
CA ASN A 543 -15.90 -22.21 -22.37
C ASN A 543 -14.94 -20.99 -22.26
N PRO A 544 -14.17 -20.89 -21.16
CA PRO A 544 -13.24 -19.78 -20.96
C PRO A 544 -12.14 -19.74 -22.03
N LEU A 545 -11.91 -18.57 -22.62
CA LEU A 545 -10.95 -18.34 -23.70
C LEU A 545 -10.14 -17.07 -23.45
N VAL A 546 -8.81 -17.21 -23.48
CA VAL A 546 -7.88 -16.08 -23.61
C VAL A 546 -7.08 -16.26 -24.89
N GLU A 547 -7.14 -15.30 -25.81
CA GLU A 547 -6.40 -15.41 -27.06
C GLU A 547 -5.86 -14.11 -27.65
N ASN A 548 -4.85 -14.23 -28.50
CA ASN A 548 -4.23 -13.10 -29.20
C ASN A 548 -3.70 -12.06 -28.21
N VAL A 549 -2.74 -12.48 -27.39
CA VAL A 549 -2.12 -11.62 -26.38
C VAL A 549 -0.66 -11.37 -26.78
N LEU A 550 -0.27 -10.11 -26.77
CA LEU A 550 1.11 -9.69 -26.97
C LEU A 550 1.58 -8.85 -25.78
N TYR A 551 2.54 -9.39 -25.02
CA TYR A 551 3.37 -8.63 -24.10
C TYR A 551 4.67 -8.27 -24.83
N ARG A 552 4.96 -6.99 -24.98
CA ARG A 552 6.13 -6.50 -25.71
C ARG A 552 6.88 -5.42 -24.93
N ASN A 553 8.22 -5.46 -24.94
CA ASN A 553 9.05 -4.43 -24.29
C ASN A 553 8.73 -4.24 -22.80
N VAL A 554 8.40 -5.31 -22.08
CA VAL A 554 8.00 -5.24 -20.66
C VAL A 554 9.22 -5.43 -19.76
N LYS A 555 9.38 -4.53 -18.80
CA LYS A 555 10.50 -4.54 -17.83
C LYS A 555 9.96 -4.80 -16.44
N ILE A 556 10.14 -6.01 -15.95
CA ILE A 556 9.81 -6.42 -14.59
C ILE A 556 11.03 -6.09 -13.73
N VAL A 557 10.99 -4.95 -13.05
CA VAL A 557 12.14 -4.38 -12.30
C VAL A 557 12.22 -4.84 -10.85
N GLY A 558 11.26 -5.65 -10.41
CA GLY A 558 11.32 -6.33 -9.13
C GLY A 558 10.22 -7.39 -9.02
N VAL A 559 10.60 -8.63 -8.76
CA VAL A 559 9.69 -9.74 -8.46
C VAL A 559 10.33 -10.71 -7.46
N GLU A 560 9.59 -11.10 -6.42
CA GLU A 560 10.06 -12.01 -5.35
C GLU A 560 9.71 -13.48 -5.63
N GLY A 561 9.21 -13.83 -6.82
CA GLY A 561 8.70 -15.18 -7.09
C GLY A 561 8.54 -15.50 -8.58
N THR A 562 7.31 -15.43 -9.08
CA THR A 562 6.97 -15.79 -10.47
C THR A 562 6.75 -14.54 -11.31
N ALA A 563 7.54 -14.35 -12.36
CA ALA A 563 7.41 -13.20 -13.25
C ALA A 563 6.16 -13.31 -14.14
N CYS A 564 6.01 -14.44 -14.85
CA CYS A 564 4.87 -14.70 -15.74
C CYS A 564 4.11 -15.96 -15.32
N SER A 565 2.78 -15.94 -15.31
CA SER A 565 1.95 -17.15 -15.13
C SER A 565 0.86 -17.26 -16.18
N ILE A 566 0.59 -18.49 -16.59
CA ILE A 566 -0.64 -18.89 -17.29
C ILE A 566 -1.19 -20.08 -16.53
N GLN A 567 -2.27 -19.86 -15.79
CA GLN A 567 -2.78 -20.86 -14.85
C GLN A 567 -4.28 -21.08 -14.98
N SER A 568 -4.71 -22.31 -14.78
CA SER A 568 -6.13 -22.68 -14.77
C SER A 568 -6.47 -23.57 -13.61
N ARG A 569 -7.51 -23.21 -12.86
CA ARG A 569 -8.12 -24.02 -11.79
C ARG A 569 -9.49 -24.52 -12.24
N SER A 570 -9.55 -25.12 -13.43
CA SER A 570 -10.79 -25.44 -14.15
C SER A 570 -11.19 -26.91 -14.11
N SER A 571 -12.49 -27.16 -14.19
CA SER A 571 -13.09 -28.42 -14.64
C SER A 571 -13.73 -28.32 -16.03
N LEU A 572 -13.59 -27.17 -16.69
CA LEU A 572 -14.10 -26.86 -18.03
C LEU A 572 -12.98 -26.83 -19.07
N ALA A 573 -13.35 -27.02 -20.34
CA ALA A 573 -12.48 -26.80 -21.50
C ALA A 573 -12.06 -25.32 -21.57
N THR A 574 -10.90 -25.00 -20.98
CA THR A 574 -10.31 -23.67 -21.01
C THR A 574 -9.26 -23.59 -22.10
N VAL A 575 -9.26 -22.51 -22.87
CA VAL A 575 -8.30 -22.31 -23.97
C VAL A 575 -7.46 -21.06 -23.73
N PHE A 576 -6.14 -21.22 -23.73
CA PHE A 576 -5.15 -20.16 -23.78
C PHE A 576 -4.39 -20.27 -25.09
N ARG A 577 -4.49 -19.27 -25.96
CA ARG A 577 -4.02 -19.41 -27.35
C ARG A 577 -3.34 -18.18 -27.91
N ASN A 578 -2.26 -18.37 -28.66
CA ASN A 578 -1.56 -17.27 -29.33
C ASN A 578 -1.15 -16.16 -28.33
N ILE A 579 -0.32 -16.55 -27.36
CA ILE A 579 0.17 -15.68 -26.29
C ILE A 579 1.68 -15.52 -26.52
N ARG A 580 2.12 -14.28 -26.71
CA ARG A 580 3.51 -13.98 -27.05
C ARG A 580 4.10 -12.99 -26.05
N TYR A 581 5.31 -13.29 -25.61
CA TYR A 581 6.15 -12.45 -24.78
C TYR A 581 7.39 -12.09 -25.58
N GLU A 582 7.53 -10.81 -25.95
CA GLU A 582 8.59 -10.31 -26.81
C GLU A 582 9.41 -9.23 -26.10
N ASN A 583 10.73 -9.37 -26.05
CA ASN A 583 11.62 -8.40 -25.41
C ASN A 583 11.25 -8.14 -23.94
N LEU A 584 11.35 -9.19 -23.11
CA LEU A 584 11.16 -9.09 -21.66
C LEU A 584 12.48 -8.83 -20.95
N GLU A 585 12.48 -7.94 -19.97
CA GLU A 585 13.56 -7.78 -19.01
C GLU A 585 13.04 -8.11 -17.62
N VAL A 586 13.67 -9.04 -16.91
CA VAL A 586 13.20 -9.52 -15.60
C VAL A 586 14.32 -9.40 -14.58
N ASP A 587 14.08 -8.61 -13.54
CA ASP A 587 14.93 -8.50 -12.38
C ASP A 587 14.29 -9.21 -11.18
N PHE A 588 14.94 -10.27 -10.71
CA PHE A 588 14.56 -10.95 -9.49
C PHE A 588 15.20 -10.23 -8.31
N LEU A 589 14.39 -9.87 -7.31
CA LEU A 589 14.90 -9.22 -6.11
C LEU A 589 15.62 -10.26 -5.23
N PRO A 590 16.89 -10.05 -4.84
CA PRO A 590 17.62 -10.96 -3.97
C PRO A 590 17.26 -10.70 -2.50
N ARG A 591 15.95 -10.63 -2.19
CA ARG A 591 15.46 -10.31 -0.85
C ARG A 591 14.98 -11.58 -0.16
N TRP A 592 13.69 -11.83 -0.17
CA TRP A 592 13.08 -12.75 0.78
C TRP A 592 12.01 -13.61 0.13
N LYS A 593 11.98 -14.89 0.51
CA LYS A 593 10.95 -15.82 0.08
C LYS A 593 9.57 -15.34 0.50
N ALA A 594 8.66 -15.28 -0.47
CA ALA A 594 7.24 -15.03 -0.23
C ALA A 594 6.63 -16.06 0.75
N GLN A 595 5.91 -15.58 1.77
CA GLN A 595 5.29 -16.38 2.83
C GLN A 595 3.81 -16.10 3.04
N TYR A 596 3.01 -17.17 3.15
CA TYR A 596 1.63 -17.03 3.58
C TYR A 596 1.58 -16.81 5.09
N GLN A 597 0.82 -15.80 5.50
CA GLN A 597 0.51 -15.48 6.87
C GLN A 597 -0.55 -16.47 7.36
N ALA A 598 -0.16 -17.44 8.19
CA ALA A 598 -1.08 -18.48 8.67
C ALA A 598 -2.04 -18.02 9.79
N ARG A 599 -1.70 -16.96 10.51
CA ARG A 599 -2.52 -16.36 11.59
C ARG A 599 -2.25 -14.85 11.74
N HIS A 600 -3.20 -14.10 12.29
CA HIS A 600 -3.14 -12.63 12.35
C HIS A 600 -1.89 -12.07 13.05
N ASP A 601 -1.36 -12.79 14.05
CA ASP A 601 -0.18 -12.44 14.83
C ASP A 601 1.13 -13.03 14.27
N ALA A 602 1.06 -13.85 13.20
CA ALA A 602 2.26 -14.38 12.56
C ALA A 602 3.11 -13.22 12.01
N ARG A 603 4.42 -13.38 12.13
CA ARG A 603 5.41 -12.42 11.67
C ARG A 603 6.12 -12.98 10.45
N PHE A 604 6.48 -12.08 9.54
CA PHE A 604 7.33 -12.42 8.41
C PHE A 604 8.70 -12.92 8.91
N VAL A 605 9.13 -14.07 8.40
CA VAL A 605 10.47 -14.62 8.67
C VAL A 605 11.36 -14.24 7.50
N ARG A 606 12.58 -13.77 7.76
CA ARG A 606 13.51 -13.42 6.67
C ARG A 606 14.22 -14.67 6.17
N GLU A 607 13.56 -15.38 5.26
CA GLU A 607 14.14 -16.53 4.57
C GLU A 607 14.65 -16.10 3.20
N PRO A 608 15.90 -16.43 2.81
CA PRO A 608 16.41 -16.14 1.48
C PRO A 608 15.55 -16.81 0.40
N GLN A 609 15.30 -16.11 -0.70
CA GLN A 609 14.68 -16.73 -1.86
C GLN A 609 15.67 -17.70 -2.52
N THR A 610 15.25 -18.94 -2.78
CA THR A 610 16.11 -20.01 -3.35
C THR A 610 15.74 -20.39 -4.77
N GLU A 611 14.53 -20.07 -5.20
CA GLU A 611 14.02 -20.42 -6.53
C GLU A 611 13.28 -19.22 -7.13
N ASN A 612 13.59 -18.90 -8.37
CA ASN A 612 12.94 -17.84 -9.13
C ASN A 612 12.26 -18.46 -10.35
N ALA A 613 11.03 -18.05 -10.65
CA ALA A 613 10.31 -18.54 -11.81
C ALA A 613 10.16 -17.43 -12.87
N LEU A 614 10.79 -17.60 -14.03
CA LEU A 614 10.55 -16.72 -15.17
C LEU A 614 9.11 -16.89 -15.67
N ALA A 615 8.68 -18.13 -15.80
CA ALA A 615 7.33 -18.45 -16.25
C ALA A 615 6.79 -19.71 -15.56
N SER A 616 5.48 -19.75 -15.36
CA SER A 616 4.75 -20.95 -14.95
C SER A 616 3.52 -21.16 -15.84
N ILE A 617 3.39 -22.34 -16.45
CA ILE A 617 2.27 -22.71 -17.32
C ILE A 617 1.70 -24.04 -16.83
N TRP A 618 0.48 -24.01 -16.29
CA TRP A 618 -0.10 -25.19 -15.66
C TRP A 618 -1.62 -25.11 -15.51
N ALA A 619 -2.27 -26.26 -15.47
CA ALA A 619 -3.65 -26.41 -15.04
C ALA A 619 -3.73 -27.38 -13.86
N ALA A 620 -4.54 -27.05 -12.86
CA ALA A 620 -4.92 -27.94 -11.78
C ALA A 620 -6.43 -28.12 -11.74
N ARG A 621 -6.87 -29.28 -11.26
CA ARG A 621 -8.28 -29.53 -11.05
C ARG A 621 -8.78 -28.80 -9.80
N PRO A 622 -10.02 -28.31 -9.81
CA PRO A 622 -10.67 -27.88 -8.58
C PRO A 622 -10.71 -29.04 -7.57
N LYS A 623 -10.58 -28.68 -6.29
CA LYS A 623 -10.69 -29.62 -5.17
C LYS A 623 -12.17 -29.81 -4.80
N GLY A 624 -12.59 -31.05 -4.54
CA GLY A 624 -13.89 -31.37 -3.96
C GLY A 624 -13.97 -30.94 -2.50
N HIS A 625 -15.15 -31.12 -1.88
CA HIS A 625 -15.36 -30.80 -0.46
C HIS A 625 -14.43 -31.59 0.49
N ASP A 626 -13.91 -32.73 0.05
CA ASP A 626 -12.94 -33.56 0.76
C ASP A 626 -11.48 -33.07 0.58
N GLY A 627 -11.28 -31.95 -0.11
CA GLY A 627 -9.97 -31.37 -0.40
C GLY A 627 -9.18 -32.12 -1.49
N LYS A 628 -9.74 -33.19 -2.07
CA LYS A 628 -9.07 -33.95 -3.13
C LYS A 628 -9.39 -33.36 -4.51
N PRO A 629 -8.46 -33.40 -5.47
CA PRO A 629 -8.76 -33.01 -6.85
C PRO A 629 -9.95 -33.83 -7.38
N LEU A 630 -10.94 -33.16 -7.99
CA LEU A 630 -12.04 -33.84 -8.67
C LEU A 630 -11.53 -34.78 -9.77
N PRO A 631 -12.28 -35.81 -10.21
CA PRO A 631 -11.86 -36.64 -11.35
C PRO A 631 -11.77 -35.81 -12.65
N PRO A 632 -10.89 -36.20 -13.60
CA PRO A 632 -10.85 -35.55 -14.91
C PRO A 632 -12.17 -35.76 -15.65
N VAL A 633 -12.61 -34.74 -16.39
CA VAL A 633 -13.79 -34.83 -17.26
C VAL A 633 -13.31 -34.94 -18.71
N PRO A 634 -13.53 -36.08 -19.40
CA PRO A 634 -13.09 -36.25 -20.78
C PRO A 634 -13.63 -35.15 -21.70
N GLY A 635 -12.78 -34.56 -22.55
CA GLY A 635 -13.16 -33.49 -23.47
C GLY A 635 -13.31 -32.11 -22.82
N LYS A 636 -12.86 -31.96 -21.57
CA LYS A 636 -12.82 -30.69 -20.82
C LYS A 636 -11.40 -30.32 -20.39
N GLU A 637 -10.40 -30.73 -21.17
CA GLU A 637 -9.00 -30.42 -20.93
C GLU A 637 -8.71 -28.93 -21.15
N VAL A 638 -7.74 -28.41 -20.40
CA VAL A 638 -7.20 -27.06 -20.59
C VAL A 638 -6.19 -27.07 -21.72
N LEU A 639 -6.47 -26.35 -22.80
CA LEU A 639 -5.57 -26.22 -23.93
C LEU A 639 -4.68 -24.99 -23.80
N PHE A 640 -3.38 -25.21 -23.87
CA PHE A 640 -2.35 -24.19 -24.02
C PHE A 640 -1.77 -24.31 -25.44
N GLU A 641 -2.04 -23.34 -26.31
CA GLU A 641 -1.69 -23.42 -27.73
C GLU A 641 -0.91 -22.18 -28.21
N ARG A 642 0.22 -22.37 -28.90
CA ARG A 642 1.05 -21.29 -29.48
C ARG A 642 1.43 -20.24 -28.42
N ILE A 643 2.17 -20.69 -27.40
CA ILE A 643 2.73 -19.82 -26.37
C ILE A 643 4.21 -19.61 -26.66
N ALA A 644 4.64 -18.36 -26.80
CA ALA A 644 6.01 -18.06 -27.20
C ALA A 644 6.65 -17.02 -26.29
N PHE A 645 7.89 -17.28 -25.88
CA PHE A 645 8.80 -16.32 -25.28
C PHE A 645 9.95 -16.09 -26.25
N ASP A 646 10.19 -14.83 -26.63
CA ASP A 646 11.26 -14.45 -27.54
C ASP A 646 11.98 -13.18 -27.05
N GLY A 647 13.28 -13.31 -26.79
CA GLY A 647 14.13 -12.21 -26.33
C GLY A 647 13.87 -11.90 -24.85
N VAL A 648 14.39 -12.75 -23.96
CA VAL A 648 14.31 -12.52 -22.52
C VAL A 648 15.70 -12.12 -22.01
N LYS A 649 15.75 -11.12 -21.14
CA LYS A 649 16.93 -10.78 -20.34
C LYS A 649 16.61 -10.95 -18.87
N VAL A 650 17.54 -11.51 -18.11
CA VAL A 650 17.38 -11.76 -16.68
C VAL A 650 18.50 -11.06 -15.92
N TYR A 651 18.12 -10.37 -14.84
CA TYR A 651 18.99 -9.65 -13.93
C TYR A 651 18.70 -10.07 -12.48
N GLY A 652 19.67 -9.84 -11.58
CA GLY A 652 19.47 -10.03 -10.13
C GLY A 652 19.32 -11.49 -9.66
N ALA A 653 19.24 -12.45 -10.58
CA ALA A 653 19.12 -13.87 -10.24
C ALA A 653 20.41 -14.40 -9.59
N THR A 654 20.35 -14.68 -8.30
CA THR A 654 21.44 -15.32 -7.53
C THR A 654 21.34 -16.85 -7.53
N ASN A 655 20.23 -17.40 -8.02
CA ASN A 655 19.91 -18.83 -8.04
C ASN A 655 19.36 -19.24 -9.42
N ASN A 656 19.05 -20.54 -9.57
CA ASN A 656 18.41 -21.08 -10.77
C ASN A 656 17.09 -20.37 -11.07
N VAL A 657 16.99 -19.80 -12.28
CA VAL A 657 15.73 -19.27 -12.81
C VAL A 657 15.06 -20.38 -13.60
N THR A 658 13.81 -20.67 -13.28
CA THR A 658 13.10 -21.80 -13.88
C THR A 658 11.93 -21.33 -14.72
N VAL A 659 11.73 -21.98 -15.85
CA VAL A 659 10.43 -22.00 -16.51
C VAL A 659 9.77 -23.32 -16.15
N TRP A 660 8.61 -23.25 -15.52
CA TRP A 660 7.80 -24.41 -15.20
C TRP A 660 6.72 -24.59 -16.24
N VAL A 661 6.79 -25.68 -16.98
CA VAL A 661 5.69 -26.12 -17.84
C VAL A 661 5.22 -27.44 -17.28
N SER A 662 3.99 -27.46 -16.75
CA SER A 662 3.38 -28.73 -16.37
C SER A 662 3.26 -29.57 -17.63
N GLU A 663 3.83 -30.78 -17.69
CA GLU A 663 3.70 -31.67 -18.85
C GLU A 663 2.26 -32.17 -19.02
N THR A 664 1.93 -32.66 -20.23
CA THR A 664 0.59 -33.19 -20.56
C THR A 664 0.07 -34.10 -19.45
N GLY A 665 -1.02 -33.69 -18.83
CA GLY A 665 -1.68 -34.46 -17.79
C GLY A 665 -3.16 -34.62 -18.09
N PRO A 666 -3.90 -35.41 -17.29
CA PRO A 666 -5.26 -35.82 -17.62
C PRO A 666 -6.27 -34.67 -17.75
N ASN A 667 -5.85 -33.41 -17.56
CA ASN A 667 -6.70 -32.22 -17.69
C ASN A 667 -6.05 -31.09 -18.49
N GLN A 668 -4.95 -31.34 -19.22
CA GLN A 668 -4.33 -30.29 -20.02
C GLN A 668 -3.60 -30.83 -21.25
N ASP A 669 -3.61 -30.02 -22.31
CA ASP A 669 -2.94 -30.25 -23.59
C ASP A 669 -2.03 -29.05 -23.90
N LEU A 670 -0.81 -29.31 -24.38
CA LEU A 670 0.20 -28.30 -24.69
C LEU A 670 0.59 -28.43 -26.16
N LYS A 671 0.39 -27.37 -26.93
CA LYS A 671 0.73 -27.30 -28.36
C LYS A 671 1.57 -26.07 -28.63
N ASP A 672 2.74 -26.26 -29.23
CA ASP A 672 3.63 -25.19 -29.68
C ASP A 672 4.01 -24.18 -28.57
N VAL A 673 4.52 -24.68 -27.44
CA VAL A 673 5.15 -23.83 -26.41
C VAL A 673 6.63 -23.68 -26.73
N THR A 674 7.06 -22.45 -27.04
CA THR A 674 8.41 -22.16 -27.55
C THR A 674 9.12 -21.08 -26.73
N PHE A 675 10.44 -21.26 -26.60
CA PHE A 675 11.34 -20.37 -25.89
C PHE A 675 12.52 -20.08 -26.82
N ARG A 676 12.73 -18.82 -27.20
CA ARG A 676 13.78 -18.37 -28.12
C ARG A 676 14.52 -17.19 -27.51
N ASN A 677 15.83 -17.11 -27.78
CA ASN A 677 16.66 -16.01 -27.30
C ASN A 677 16.52 -15.77 -25.77
N ILE A 678 16.59 -16.86 -25.00
CA ILE A 678 16.53 -16.85 -23.53
C ILE A 678 17.94 -17.08 -22.97
N PRO A 679 18.32 -16.45 -21.85
CA PRO A 679 19.67 -16.58 -21.29
C PRO A 679 19.92 -17.99 -20.74
N ASP A 680 21.17 -18.44 -20.80
CA ASP A 680 21.60 -19.77 -20.32
C ASP A 680 21.33 -20.00 -18.81
N CYS A 681 21.18 -18.92 -18.03
CA CYS A 681 20.83 -19.02 -16.61
C CYS A 681 19.38 -19.46 -16.36
N VAL A 682 18.54 -19.50 -17.40
CA VAL A 682 17.15 -19.96 -17.32
C VAL A 682 17.07 -21.44 -17.67
N ASN A 683 16.75 -22.25 -16.68
CA ASN A 683 16.48 -23.67 -16.86
C ASN A 683 15.01 -23.89 -17.21
N VAL A 684 14.74 -24.48 -18.37
CA VAL A 684 13.38 -24.86 -18.77
C VAL A 684 13.08 -26.25 -18.23
N SER A 685 12.29 -26.31 -17.15
CA SER A 685 11.88 -27.55 -16.49
C SER A 685 10.47 -27.94 -16.95
N ARG A 686 10.39 -29.07 -17.67
CA ARG A 686 9.14 -29.73 -17.98
C ARG A 686 8.93 -30.85 -16.97
N LYS A 687 7.91 -30.73 -16.11
CA LYS A 687 7.58 -31.74 -15.09
C LYS A 687 6.08 -31.85 -14.96
N PHE A 688 5.57 -33.00 -14.57
CA PHE A 688 4.19 -33.15 -14.15
C PHE A 688 3.98 -32.44 -12.79
N TYR A 689 3.14 -31.40 -12.73
CA TYR A 689 2.95 -30.62 -11.51
C TYR A 689 1.86 -31.24 -10.62
N GLU A 690 2.23 -32.18 -9.75
CA GLU A 690 1.29 -32.89 -8.86
C GLU A 690 0.87 -32.08 -7.62
N ASN A 691 1.64 -31.06 -7.23
CA ASN A 691 1.44 -30.31 -5.99
C ASN A 691 1.29 -28.79 -6.24
N ALA A 692 0.14 -28.37 -6.77
CA ALA A 692 -0.33 -27.00 -6.58
C ALA A 692 -0.90 -26.89 -5.14
N LYS A 693 -0.05 -26.46 -4.21
CA LYS A 693 -0.49 -26.03 -2.87
C LYS A 693 -1.07 -24.63 -2.95
#